data_AF-A0A9X3MPC7-F1
#
_entry.id   AF-A0A9X3MPC7-F1
#
_cell.length_a   1.000
_cell.length_b   1.000
_cell.length_c   1.000
_cell.angle_alpha   90.00
_cell.angle_beta   90.00
_cell.angle_gamma   90.00
#
_symmetry.space_group_name_H-M   'P 1'
#
loop_
_entity.id
_entity.type
_entity.pdbx_description
1 polymer ?
#
loop_
_entity_poly.entity_id
_entity_poly.type
_entity_poly.pdbx_seq_one_letter_code
_entity_poly.pdbx_strand_id
1 'polypeptide(L)'
;MMSCVVPRRKVMPRQARRSAVALAMTVCALTAPVAAFGASAHDDQSGALAPERFDASARLGPPSVSGHDIARHFVGVSVEWTLTDRYMGSNSRPDFANLLRNLGSGVLRIGGSSQDQVPFDASAADSDRFVTPHDLARIRETLNLVNSTGSESGEAREPDWVTVLGTAMAPTTPAFPWRTVDHAVGFVRDGVAPIFRDDAGRRDVAGIALGNEPDLTYSGDLVRYLSEFPAYAGAAFINQWPRVVPASSENIGTWQSIRDRTINTRWFWDWPAILDTVAPAVKDKPGVLGPFATDHFYPLARTCPTDPYRCPTIERLLSRERMDNFDYQVYAHATEAARRGLGYRMDETNTAAGRGAPGVSDVAASATWTLDTLFNAACPQPPDQPRANADCHVGATGVNVHNAEVRAYFFPEEGNAYYNAIRYDPTPAAGPPTPGPSYYALLLFARLAQGTTGLHPVTLDVTTPAGASVTAWEVRTAGADRRLFLINKGSTAATVNVPSPGALVEIDRMTPHDPTGAGRTLDAGDVQIDGRPVAADGTFPGLEPTLTKTDGAALPVAIGPGEAGVVTLHDQYAETVREATVGGSVPATLSLSLEAPASFASFTPGVHRSYQTSTTAAVTSTAGDATLSVADPSQAAPGRLVNGPFALRQPLQVRANSGPLAPLSTEASSPLALLTYTAPATSDAVAIAFRQDIESNEALRTGIYAKTLTFTLSTTTP
;
A
#
# COMPACT_ATOMS: atom_id res chain seq x y z
N MET A 1 -25.42 -51.53 40.07
CA MET A 1 -26.18 -51.07 41.24
C MET A 1 -26.46 -49.57 41.09
N MET A 2 -27.74 -49.21 41.17
CA MET A 2 -28.42 -47.89 41.32
C MET A 2 -27.54 -46.62 41.43
N SER A 3 -27.69 -45.64 40.51
CA SER A 3 -28.72 -44.58 40.40
C SER A 3 -28.38 -43.31 41.19
N CYS A 4 -28.23 -42.17 40.48
CA CYS A 4 -29.01 -40.97 40.77
C CYS A 4 -28.95 -39.95 39.62
N VAL A 5 -30.07 -39.26 39.43
CA VAL A 5 -30.53 -38.51 38.25
C VAL A 5 -30.87 -37.08 38.70
N VAL A 6 -30.30 -36.06 38.02
CA VAL A 6 -30.88 -34.81 37.38
C VAL A 6 -31.73 -33.88 38.31
N PRO A 7 -31.75 -32.50 38.23
CA PRO A 7 -31.92 -31.72 36.99
C PRO A 7 -31.31 -30.29 36.83
N ARG A 8 -31.33 -29.87 35.55
CA ARG A 8 -31.20 -28.51 34.99
C ARG A 8 -32.28 -27.53 35.48
N ARG A 9 -31.99 -26.22 35.46
CA ARG A 9 -32.99 -25.15 35.22
C ARG A 9 -32.45 -24.02 34.33
N LYS A 10 -33.35 -23.55 33.45
CA LYS A 10 -33.24 -22.49 32.44
C LYS A 10 -33.54 -21.10 33.05
N VAL A 11 -32.81 -20.09 32.55
CA VAL A 11 -33.22 -18.77 31.99
C VAL A 11 -34.56 -18.16 32.42
N MET A 12 -34.56 -16.90 32.90
CA MET A 12 -35.32 -15.74 32.35
C MET A 12 -35.13 -14.41 33.18
N PRO A 13 -35.58 -13.21 32.72
CA PRO A 13 -34.69 -12.07 32.44
C PRO A 13 -34.88 -10.83 33.34
N ARG A 14 -33.96 -9.85 33.22
CA ARG A 14 -34.09 -8.52 33.85
C ARG A 14 -34.72 -7.51 32.88
N GLN A 15 -35.88 -6.99 33.25
CA GLN A 15 -36.39 -5.68 32.84
C GLN A 15 -37.04 -5.01 34.05
N ALA A 16 -36.57 -3.82 34.42
CA ALA A 16 -37.35 -2.83 35.17
C ALA A 16 -36.83 -1.43 34.80
N ARG A 17 -37.77 -0.56 34.44
CA ARG A 17 -37.61 0.81 33.95
C ARG A 17 -37.82 1.82 35.10
N ARG A 18 -37.07 2.93 35.03
CA ARG A 18 -37.37 4.33 35.47
C ARG A 18 -37.50 4.57 37.00
N SER A 19 -37.01 5.67 37.61
CA SER A 19 -37.01 7.07 37.18
C SER A 19 -35.93 7.94 37.88
N ALA A 20 -35.49 8.95 37.12
CA ALA A 20 -34.97 10.30 37.42
C ALA A 20 -34.70 10.80 38.86
N VAL A 21 -33.51 11.41 39.05
CA VAL A 21 -33.29 12.72 39.73
C VAL A 21 -32.15 13.46 39.02
N ALA A 22 -32.33 14.76 38.77
CA ALA A 22 -31.39 15.67 38.12
C ALA A 22 -30.50 16.42 39.14
N LEU A 23 -29.27 16.82 38.77
CA LEU A 23 -28.77 18.21 38.96
C LEU A 23 -27.38 18.47 38.33
N ALA A 24 -27.27 19.70 37.77
CA ALA A 24 -26.11 20.60 37.68
C ALA A 24 -24.98 20.31 36.67
N MET A 25 -25.09 20.93 35.50
CA MET A 25 -23.96 21.34 34.65
C MET A 25 -23.31 22.61 35.21
N THR A 26 -21.98 22.62 35.32
CA THR A 26 -21.19 23.84 35.54
C THR A 26 -20.31 24.06 34.31
N VAL A 27 -20.55 25.16 33.62
CA VAL A 27 -19.74 25.68 32.51
C VAL A 27 -18.64 26.55 33.12
N CYS A 28 -17.37 26.21 32.89
CA CYS A 28 -16.23 27.10 33.14
C CYS A 28 -15.63 27.52 31.80
N ALA A 29 -15.91 28.77 31.41
CA ALA A 29 -15.16 29.50 30.40
C ALA A 29 -13.94 30.13 31.08
N LEU A 30 -12.74 29.82 30.59
CA LEU A 30 -11.50 30.49 30.99
C LEU A 30 -10.83 31.04 29.73
N THR A 31 -10.95 32.36 29.59
CA THR A 31 -10.18 33.20 28.67
C THR A 31 -8.77 33.39 29.23
N ALA A 32 -7.74 33.01 28.47
CA ALA A 32 -6.34 33.29 28.78
C ALA A 32 -5.88 34.53 27.98
N PRO A 33 -5.24 35.53 28.62
CA PRO A 33 -4.70 36.69 27.92
C PRO A 33 -3.32 36.38 27.31
N VAL A 34 -3.10 36.95 26.13
CA VAL A 34 -1.80 37.07 25.45
C VAL A 34 -0.92 38.01 26.26
N ALA A 35 0.27 37.54 26.65
CA ALA A 35 1.33 38.38 27.21
C ALA A 35 2.60 38.24 26.36
N ALA A 36 2.92 39.30 25.64
CA ALA A 36 4.21 39.51 25.01
C ALA A 36 5.21 40.03 26.05
N PHE A 37 6.35 39.36 26.18
CA PHE A 37 7.60 39.86 26.75
C PHE A 37 8.69 39.14 25.94
N GLY A 38 9.65 39.80 25.29
CA GLY A 38 10.45 40.93 25.74
C GLY A 38 11.89 40.42 25.74
N ALA A 39 12.66 40.79 24.71
CA ALA A 39 14.05 40.39 24.56
C ALA A 39 14.90 40.86 25.75
N SER A 40 15.71 39.95 26.30
CA SER A 40 16.88 40.30 27.10
C SER A 40 18.04 39.40 26.71
N ALA A 41 19.19 40.03 26.50
CA ALA A 41 20.40 39.45 25.94
C ALA A 41 21.34 38.92 27.02
N HIS A 42 22.10 37.90 26.61
CA HIS A 42 23.36 37.38 27.16
C HIS A 42 23.34 36.72 28.54
N ASP A 43 23.43 35.38 28.53
CA ASP A 43 24.49 34.71 29.27
C ASP A 43 25.08 33.58 28.41
N ASP A 44 26.37 33.68 28.15
CA ASP A 44 27.16 32.80 27.29
C ASP A 44 27.64 31.63 28.15
N GLN A 45 26.80 30.62 28.31
CA GLN A 45 27.22 29.30 28.79
C GLN A 45 27.15 28.33 27.63
N SER A 46 28.34 27.97 27.14
CA SER A 46 28.60 26.75 26.38
C SER A 46 28.26 25.54 27.25
N GLY A 47 26.96 25.25 27.38
CA GLY A 47 26.50 23.92 27.74
C GLY A 47 26.93 23.00 26.61
N ALA A 48 28.02 22.27 26.81
CA ALA A 48 28.28 21.09 26.01
C ALA A 48 27.01 20.22 26.09
N LEU A 49 26.25 20.18 25.00
CA LEU A 49 25.14 19.24 24.83
C LEU A 49 25.70 17.87 25.24
N ALA A 50 25.05 17.21 26.19
CA ALA A 50 25.37 15.82 26.46
C ALA A 50 25.35 15.09 25.10
N PRO A 51 26.39 14.31 24.75
CA PRO A 51 26.42 13.66 23.46
C PRO A 51 25.13 12.87 23.30
N GLU A 52 24.41 13.09 22.19
CA GLU A 52 23.20 12.34 21.88
C GLU A 52 23.50 10.85 22.03
N ARG A 53 22.81 10.20 22.96
CA ARG A 53 23.11 8.81 23.33
C ARG A 53 22.19 7.89 22.55
N PHE A 54 22.69 7.38 21.43
CA PHE A 54 22.00 6.38 20.61
C PHE A 54 22.07 4.99 21.24
N ASP A 55 21.04 4.17 21.05
CA ASP A 55 20.99 2.77 21.51
C ASP A 55 21.92 1.87 20.68
N ALA A 56 22.10 2.22 19.41
CA ALA A 56 23.08 1.63 18.52
C ALA A 56 23.55 2.63 17.46
N SER A 57 24.70 2.39 16.83
CA SER A 57 25.15 3.13 15.64
C SER A 57 25.49 2.16 14.50
N ALA A 58 24.97 2.42 13.30
CA ALA A 58 25.23 1.60 12.14
C ALA A 58 26.63 1.85 11.55
N ARG A 59 27.38 0.78 11.28
CA ARG A 59 28.67 0.85 10.58
C ARG A 59 28.46 0.60 9.10
N LEU A 60 28.38 1.68 8.34
CA LEU A 60 28.25 1.64 6.89
C LEU A 60 29.60 1.32 6.23
N GLY A 61 29.64 0.28 5.40
CA GLY A 61 30.81 -0.08 4.60
C GLY A 61 31.04 0.91 3.43
N PRO A 62 32.24 0.88 2.81
CA PRO A 62 32.52 1.70 1.63
C PRO A 62 31.55 1.37 0.49
N PRO A 63 31.27 2.30 -0.44
CA PRO A 63 30.30 2.09 -1.53
C PRO A 63 30.58 0.86 -2.42
N SER A 64 31.84 0.38 -2.46
CA SER A 64 32.34 -0.68 -3.32
C SER A 64 32.24 -2.11 -2.77
N VAL A 65 31.51 -2.36 -1.66
CA VAL A 65 31.33 -3.72 -1.15
C VAL A 65 30.45 -4.52 -2.11
N SER A 66 31.02 -5.60 -2.66
CA SER A 66 30.33 -6.54 -3.55
C SER A 66 29.50 -7.55 -2.74
N GLY A 67 28.38 -7.10 -2.18
CA GLY A 67 27.37 -8.04 -1.68
C GLY A 67 26.64 -8.74 -2.84
N HIS A 68 25.97 -9.86 -2.55
CA HIS A 68 25.23 -10.64 -3.56
C HIS A 68 23.91 -9.98 -3.98
N ASP A 69 23.35 -10.48 -5.07
CA ASP A 69 22.09 -10.00 -5.64
C ASP A 69 20.91 -10.72 -4.98
N ILE A 70 19.85 -9.97 -4.68
CA ILE A 70 18.57 -10.56 -4.30
C ILE A 70 17.81 -10.88 -5.58
N ALA A 71 17.55 -12.16 -5.82
CA ALA A 71 16.89 -12.64 -7.02
C ALA A 71 15.55 -11.90 -7.29
N ARG A 72 15.19 -11.74 -8.56
CA ARG A 72 13.93 -11.10 -8.97
C ARG A 72 12.69 -11.85 -8.46
N HIS A 73 12.73 -13.18 -8.39
CA HIS A 73 11.63 -14.03 -7.90
C HIS A 73 11.90 -14.54 -6.47
N PHE A 74 12.49 -13.70 -5.64
CA PHE A 74 12.85 -14.08 -4.28
C PHE A 74 11.59 -14.36 -3.45
N VAL A 75 10.66 -13.41 -3.40
CA VAL A 75 9.38 -13.53 -2.69
C VAL A 75 8.51 -14.60 -3.36
N GLY A 76 7.78 -15.32 -2.53
CA GLY A 76 6.86 -16.34 -2.99
C GLY A 76 5.77 -16.61 -1.97
N VAL A 77 4.69 -17.19 -2.48
CA VAL A 77 3.53 -17.62 -1.71
C VAL A 77 3.37 -19.10 -1.96
N SER A 78 3.19 -19.91 -0.92
CA SER A 78 2.78 -21.30 -1.07
C SER A 78 1.33 -21.47 -0.63
N VAL A 79 0.58 -22.32 -1.34
CA VAL A 79 -0.85 -22.56 -1.11
C VAL A 79 -1.13 -24.07 -1.22
N GLU A 80 -1.96 -24.60 -0.33
CA GLU A 80 -2.49 -25.97 -0.42
C GLU A 80 -3.40 -26.14 -1.65
N TRP A 81 -3.39 -27.31 -2.31
CA TRP A 81 -4.27 -27.59 -3.47
C TRP A 81 -5.76 -27.35 -3.17
N THR A 82 -6.18 -27.69 -1.95
CA THR A 82 -7.55 -27.52 -1.43
C THR A 82 -8.01 -26.06 -1.34
N LEU A 83 -7.12 -25.09 -1.54
CA LEU A 83 -7.44 -23.66 -1.49
C LEU A 83 -7.43 -22.99 -2.86
N THR A 84 -7.22 -23.73 -3.95
CA THR A 84 -7.10 -23.13 -5.28
C THR A 84 -8.34 -22.32 -5.66
N ASP A 85 -9.55 -22.83 -5.40
CA ASP A 85 -10.78 -22.07 -5.64
C ASP A 85 -10.92 -20.83 -4.72
N ARG A 86 -10.44 -20.91 -3.48
CA ARG A 86 -10.54 -19.82 -2.49
C ARG A 86 -9.67 -18.62 -2.80
N TYR A 87 -8.56 -18.81 -3.49
CA TYR A 87 -7.70 -17.71 -3.94
C TYR A 87 -7.91 -17.36 -5.40
N MET A 88 -8.17 -18.35 -6.25
CA MET A 88 -8.08 -18.23 -7.71
C MET A 88 -9.40 -18.54 -8.42
N GLY A 89 -10.49 -18.75 -7.68
CA GLY A 89 -11.85 -18.76 -8.21
C GLY A 89 -12.29 -17.38 -8.70
N SER A 90 -13.34 -17.32 -9.51
CA SER A 90 -13.74 -16.09 -10.22
C SER A 90 -14.01 -14.89 -9.33
N ASN A 91 -14.48 -15.12 -8.10
CA ASN A 91 -14.84 -14.07 -7.15
C ASN A 91 -13.64 -13.53 -6.36
N SER A 92 -12.58 -14.31 -6.23
CA SER A 92 -11.40 -14.00 -5.41
C SER A 92 -10.18 -13.63 -6.24
N ARG A 93 -10.12 -14.13 -7.48
CA ARG A 93 -8.96 -14.00 -8.38
C ARG A 93 -8.55 -12.56 -8.68
N PRO A 94 -9.46 -11.60 -8.96
CA PRO A 94 -9.03 -10.23 -9.26
C PRO A 94 -8.22 -9.62 -8.12
N ASP A 95 -8.69 -9.77 -6.89
CA ASP A 95 -8.06 -9.21 -5.69
C ASP A 95 -6.81 -10.00 -5.31
N PHE A 96 -6.82 -11.33 -5.47
CA PHE A 96 -5.62 -12.15 -5.31
C PHE A 96 -4.52 -11.72 -6.29
N ALA A 97 -4.87 -11.51 -7.57
CA ALA A 97 -3.94 -11.02 -8.57
C ALA A 97 -3.42 -9.62 -8.22
N ASN A 98 -4.23 -8.73 -7.63
CA ASN A 98 -3.76 -7.44 -7.14
C ASN A 98 -2.72 -7.61 -6.02
N LEU A 99 -2.99 -8.50 -5.05
CA LEU A 99 -2.03 -8.81 -3.99
C LEU A 99 -0.71 -9.34 -4.54
N LEU A 100 -0.74 -10.25 -5.53
CA LEU A 100 0.48 -10.76 -6.17
C LEU A 100 1.22 -9.67 -6.96
N ARG A 101 0.49 -8.83 -7.74
CA ARG A 101 1.09 -7.70 -8.49
C ARG A 101 1.74 -6.67 -7.57
N ASN A 102 1.21 -6.47 -6.37
CA ASN A 102 1.81 -5.55 -5.42
C ASN A 102 3.22 -5.99 -5.00
N LEU A 103 3.51 -7.29 -5.04
CA LEU A 103 4.83 -7.86 -4.75
C LEU A 103 5.76 -7.83 -5.99
N GLY A 104 5.29 -7.30 -7.12
CA GLY A 104 6.04 -7.27 -8.37
C GLY A 104 6.14 -8.67 -8.96
N SER A 105 7.26 -9.35 -8.70
CA SER A 105 7.57 -10.69 -9.19
C SER A 105 7.70 -11.70 -8.05
N GLY A 106 7.47 -12.98 -8.35
CA GLY A 106 7.56 -14.03 -7.34
C GLY A 106 7.22 -15.43 -7.82
N VAL A 107 7.17 -16.37 -6.87
CA VAL A 107 6.83 -17.77 -7.13
C VAL A 107 5.54 -18.13 -6.39
N LEU A 108 4.56 -18.67 -7.12
CA LEU A 108 3.35 -19.28 -6.57
C LEU A 108 3.51 -20.80 -6.51
N ARG A 109 3.76 -21.36 -5.32
CA ARG A 109 3.96 -22.80 -5.12
C ARG A 109 2.66 -23.46 -4.66
N ILE A 110 2.08 -24.31 -5.49
CA ILE A 110 0.85 -25.06 -5.19
C ILE A 110 1.23 -26.48 -4.80
N GLY A 111 0.94 -26.88 -3.58
CA GLY A 111 1.39 -28.16 -3.05
C GLY A 111 0.97 -28.32 -1.60
N GLY A 112 1.94 -28.50 -0.71
CA GLY A 112 1.73 -28.69 0.72
C GLY A 112 1.34 -30.13 1.01
N SER A 113 0.83 -30.38 2.21
CA SER A 113 0.47 -31.75 2.59
C SER A 113 -0.67 -32.31 1.71
N SER A 114 -1.53 -31.45 1.13
CA SER A 114 -2.58 -31.84 0.19
C SER A 114 -2.07 -32.50 -1.09
N GLN A 115 -0.83 -32.22 -1.50
CA GLN A 115 -0.21 -32.80 -2.68
C GLN A 115 -0.17 -34.35 -2.67
N ASP A 116 0.04 -34.95 -1.49
CA ASP A 116 0.10 -36.41 -1.31
C ASP A 116 -1.19 -36.99 -0.70
N GLN A 117 -2.25 -36.19 -0.58
CA GLN A 117 -3.51 -36.58 0.05
C GLN A 117 -4.75 -36.34 -0.81
N VAL A 118 -4.68 -35.43 -1.79
CA VAL A 118 -5.75 -35.11 -2.72
C VAL A 118 -5.40 -35.67 -4.11
N PRO A 119 -6.14 -36.66 -4.63
CA PRO A 119 -5.86 -37.23 -5.95
C PRO A 119 -6.20 -36.24 -7.06
N PHE A 120 -5.41 -36.25 -8.12
CA PHE A 120 -5.82 -35.72 -9.41
C PHE A 120 -6.80 -36.67 -10.12
N ASP A 121 -7.88 -36.12 -10.69
CA ASP A 121 -8.81 -36.83 -11.57
C ASP A 121 -9.34 -35.85 -12.63
N ALA A 122 -9.00 -36.11 -13.91
CA ALA A 122 -9.40 -35.27 -15.03
C ALA A 122 -10.91 -35.29 -15.33
N SER A 123 -11.62 -36.28 -14.80
CA SER A 123 -13.06 -36.51 -15.04
C SER A 123 -13.94 -36.19 -13.83
N ALA A 124 -13.33 -35.93 -12.68
CA ALA A 124 -14.05 -35.58 -11.46
C ALA A 124 -14.74 -34.22 -11.58
N ALA A 125 -15.84 -34.07 -10.83
CA ALA A 125 -16.41 -32.76 -10.60
C ALA A 125 -15.45 -31.94 -9.71
N ASP A 126 -15.35 -30.66 -10.03
CA ASP A 126 -14.55 -29.69 -9.29
C ASP A 126 -14.97 -29.63 -7.81
N SER A 127 -14.03 -29.89 -6.90
CA SER A 127 -14.25 -29.93 -5.45
C SER A 127 -12.91 -30.03 -4.69
N ASP A 128 -12.91 -29.73 -3.39
CA ASP A 128 -11.72 -29.87 -2.54
C ASP A 128 -11.23 -31.32 -2.32
N ARG A 129 -11.89 -32.31 -2.96
CA ARG A 129 -11.53 -33.73 -2.87
C ARG A 129 -10.66 -34.21 -4.02
N PHE A 130 -10.62 -33.47 -5.11
CA PHE A 130 -9.86 -33.82 -6.31
C PHE A 130 -9.18 -32.59 -6.87
N VAL A 131 -7.93 -32.74 -7.29
CA VAL A 131 -7.33 -31.75 -8.18
C VAL A 131 -7.86 -32.02 -9.59
N THR A 132 -8.35 -30.99 -10.26
CA THR A 132 -8.94 -31.11 -11.60
C THR A 132 -8.28 -30.15 -12.59
N PRO A 133 -8.54 -30.32 -13.91
CA PRO A 133 -8.13 -29.33 -14.91
C PRO A 133 -8.69 -27.92 -14.65
N HIS A 134 -9.81 -27.78 -13.92
CA HIS A 134 -10.35 -26.48 -13.53
C HIS A 134 -9.41 -25.74 -12.56
N ASP A 135 -8.82 -26.43 -11.59
CA ASP A 135 -7.86 -25.83 -10.65
C ASP A 135 -6.61 -25.32 -11.36
N LEU A 136 -6.08 -26.13 -12.29
CA LEU A 136 -4.95 -25.73 -13.13
C LEU A 136 -5.28 -24.55 -14.03
N ALA A 137 -6.50 -24.51 -14.60
CA ALA A 137 -6.97 -23.36 -15.37
C ALA A 137 -7.07 -22.09 -14.51
N ARG A 138 -7.57 -22.17 -13.27
CA ARG A 138 -7.61 -21.03 -12.32
C ARG A 138 -6.21 -20.48 -12.04
N ILE A 139 -5.22 -21.35 -11.87
CA ILE A 139 -3.82 -20.95 -11.68
C ILE A 139 -3.31 -20.23 -12.94
N ARG A 140 -3.52 -20.79 -14.13
CA ARG A 140 -3.13 -20.18 -15.41
C ARG A 140 -3.81 -18.82 -15.63
N GLU A 141 -5.09 -18.70 -15.33
CA GLU A 141 -5.84 -17.44 -15.42
C GLU A 141 -5.30 -16.38 -14.47
N THR A 142 -4.95 -16.77 -13.25
CA THR A 142 -4.29 -15.88 -12.28
C THR A 142 -2.94 -15.40 -12.80
N LEU A 143 -2.11 -16.31 -13.33
CA LEU A 143 -0.81 -15.99 -13.92
C LEU A 143 -0.94 -15.05 -15.13
N ASN A 144 -1.92 -15.29 -16.00
CA ASN A 144 -2.22 -14.40 -17.12
C ASN A 144 -2.57 -12.98 -16.63
N LEU A 145 -3.31 -12.85 -15.54
CA LEU A 145 -3.64 -11.54 -14.96
C LEU A 145 -2.40 -10.82 -14.42
N VAL A 146 -1.56 -11.51 -13.64
CA VAL A 146 -0.38 -10.87 -13.02
C VAL A 146 0.73 -10.58 -14.01
N ASN A 147 0.86 -11.37 -15.09
CA ASN A 147 1.90 -11.23 -16.11
C ASN A 147 1.49 -10.34 -17.32
N SER A 148 0.24 -9.89 -17.42
CA SER A 148 -0.28 -9.17 -18.61
C SER A 148 0.21 -7.74 -18.80
N THR A 149 0.90 -7.15 -17.83
CA THR A 149 1.28 -5.72 -17.83
C THR A 149 2.58 -5.42 -18.59
N GLY A 150 3.22 -6.40 -19.24
CA GLY A 150 4.61 -6.29 -19.70
C GLY A 150 4.90 -6.34 -21.20
N SER A 151 3.94 -6.24 -22.12
CA SER A 151 4.20 -6.49 -23.57
C SER A 151 4.08 -5.28 -24.51
N GLU A 152 4.68 -4.13 -24.18
CA GLU A 152 4.82 -3.05 -25.18
C GLU A 152 6.02 -3.23 -26.13
N SER A 153 7.03 -4.07 -25.77
CA SER A 153 8.31 -4.12 -26.52
C SER A 153 8.53 -5.34 -27.44
N GLY A 154 7.61 -6.31 -27.49
CA GLY A 154 7.72 -7.46 -28.42
C GLY A 154 8.87 -8.46 -28.15
N GLU A 155 9.70 -8.25 -27.12
CA GLU A 155 10.67 -9.24 -26.65
C GLU A 155 10.02 -10.21 -25.64
N ALA A 156 10.42 -11.48 -25.70
CA ALA A 156 9.97 -12.49 -24.74
C ALA A 156 10.59 -12.23 -23.36
N ARG A 157 9.92 -11.42 -22.53
CA ARG A 157 10.34 -11.15 -21.15
C ARG A 157 10.02 -12.34 -20.24
N GLU A 158 10.91 -12.60 -19.28
CA GLU A 158 10.66 -13.56 -18.21
C GLU A 158 9.42 -13.12 -17.38
N PRO A 159 8.46 -14.05 -17.11
CA PRO A 159 7.24 -13.74 -16.38
C PRO A 159 7.52 -13.07 -15.03
N ASP A 160 6.65 -12.16 -14.58
CA ASP A 160 6.75 -11.61 -13.22
C ASP A 160 6.45 -12.68 -12.19
N TRP A 161 5.41 -13.48 -12.43
CA TRP A 161 5.06 -14.62 -11.60
C TRP A 161 5.17 -15.93 -12.36
N VAL A 162 5.73 -16.91 -11.67
CA VAL A 162 5.88 -18.29 -12.12
C VAL A 162 5.29 -19.22 -11.06
N THR A 163 5.01 -20.46 -11.42
CA THR A 163 4.41 -21.45 -10.53
C THR A 163 5.22 -22.73 -10.41
N VAL A 164 5.22 -23.29 -9.20
CA VAL A 164 5.62 -24.67 -8.93
C VAL A 164 4.35 -25.46 -8.66
N LEU A 165 4.16 -26.57 -9.39
CA LEU A 165 2.97 -27.41 -9.32
C LEU A 165 3.32 -28.77 -8.70
N GLY A 166 2.76 -29.03 -7.53
CA GLY A 166 2.95 -30.27 -6.80
C GLY A 166 2.12 -31.42 -7.33
N THR A 167 2.72 -32.60 -7.47
CA THR A 167 2.03 -33.87 -7.73
C THR A 167 2.51 -34.95 -6.76
N ALA A 168 1.72 -36.00 -6.55
CA ALA A 168 2.00 -36.97 -5.52
C ALA A 168 3.26 -37.82 -5.79
N MET A 169 4.05 -38.02 -4.76
CA MET A 169 5.13 -39.01 -4.69
C MET A 169 5.32 -39.40 -3.23
N ALA A 170 4.67 -40.48 -2.84
CA ALA A 170 4.79 -41.09 -1.51
C ALA A 170 4.41 -42.57 -1.58
N PRO A 171 4.78 -43.39 -0.58
CA PRO A 171 4.43 -44.81 -0.55
C PRO A 171 2.93 -45.05 -0.72
N THR A 172 2.54 -45.96 -1.62
CA THR A 172 1.15 -46.45 -1.69
C THR A 172 0.74 -47.08 -0.36
N THR A 173 -0.43 -46.69 0.15
CA THR A 173 -1.05 -47.29 1.35
C THR A 173 -2.51 -47.64 1.05
N PRO A 174 -3.19 -48.45 1.89
CA PRO A 174 -4.61 -48.70 1.72
C PRO A 174 -5.48 -47.43 1.71
N ALA A 175 -5.06 -46.37 2.41
CA ALA A 175 -5.75 -45.08 2.44
C ALA A 175 -5.50 -44.26 1.16
N PHE A 176 -4.33 -44.42 0.55
CA PHE A 176 -3.91 -43.67 -0.64
C PHE A 176 -3.33 -44.62 -1.71
N PRO A 177 -4.18 -45.48 -2.31
CA PRO A 177 -3.73 -46.48 -3.28
C PRO A 177 -3.35 -45.87 -4.63
N TRP A 178 -3.73 -44.62 -4.86
CA TRP A 178 -3.52 -43.90 -6.12
C TRP A 178 -2.13 -43.28 -6.27
N ARG A 179 -1.32 -43.22 -5.19
CA ARG A 179 0.03 -42.61 -5.20
C ARG A 179 1.03 -43.46 -5.97
N THR A 180 1.01 -43.32 -7.28
CA THR A 180 1.75 -44.15 -8.23
C THR A 180 2.39 -43.26 -9.31
N VAL A 181 3.41 -43.79 -9.99
CA VAL A 181 4.04 -43.10 -11.14
C VAL A 181 2.98 -42.78 -12.21
N ASP A 182 2.07 -43.72 -12.49
CA ASP A 182 1.00 -43.52 -13.49
C ASP A 182 0.05 -42.38 -13.11
N HIS A 183 -0.22 -42.17 -11.82
CA HIS A 183 -1.03 -41.05 -11.34
C HIS A 183 -0.32 -39.70 -11.52
N ALA A 184 0.96 -39.61 -11.15
CA ALA A 184 1.77 -38.42 -11.39
C ALA A 184 1.90 -38.11 -12.89
N VAL A 185 2.05 -39.13 -13.74
CA VAL A 185 2.02 -39.00 -15.19
C VAL A 185 0.66 -38.50 -15.67
N GLY A 186 -0.45 -39.03 -15.13
CA GLY A 186 -1.80 -38.58 -15.43
C GLY A 186 -2.03 -37.10 -15.10
N PHE A 187 -1.57 -36.64 -13.94
CA PHE A 187 -1.61 -35.22 -13.57
C PHE A 187 -0.93 -34.32 -14.60
N VAL A 188 0.27 -34.68 -15.06
CA VAL A 188 0.98 -33.88 -16.07
C VAL A 188 0.35 -34.02 -17.46
N ARG A 189 -0.01 -35.23 -17.88
CA ARG A 189 -0.56 -35.52 -19.21
C ARG A 189 -1.93 -34.90 -19.43
N ASP A 190 -2.82 -35.04 -18.46
CA ASP A 190 -4.24 -34.69 -18.61
C ASP A 190 -4.59 -33.37 -17.92
N GLY A 191 -3.76 -32.90 -16.99
CA GLY A 191 -3.92 -31.63 -16.29
C GLY A 191 -2.97 -30.55 -16.80
N VAL A 192 -1.68 -30.66 -16.48
CA VAL A 192 -0.70 -29.59 -16.71
C VAL A 192 -0.51 -29.30 -18.20
N ALA A 193 -0.22 -30.34 -18.99
CA ALA A 193 0.14 -30.16 -20.39
C ALA A 193 -0.97 -29.52 -21.22
N PRO A 194 -2.26 -29.92 -21.13
CA PRO A 194 -3.33 -29.26 -21.89
C PRO A 194 -3.49 -27.78 -21.56
N ILE A 195 -3.25 -27.37 -20.31
CA ILE A 195 -3.45 -26.00 -19.81
C ILE A 195 -2.25 -25.08 -20.06
N PHE A 196 -1.02 -25.61 -19.93
CA PHE A 196 0.22 -24.82 -19.98
C PHE A 196 1.08 -25.09 -21.23
N ARG A 197 0.58 -25.80 -22.26
CA ARG A 197 1.39 -26.22 -23.43
C ARG A 197 1.92 -25.10 -24.31
N ASP A 198 1.29 -23.92 -24.31
CA ASP A 198 1.74 -22.81 -25.14
C ASP A 198 3.06 -22.24 -24.62
N ASP A 199 3.80 -21.51 -25.47
CA ASP A 199 5.15 -21.03 -25.11
C ASP A 199 5.14 -20.16 -23.84
N ALA A 200 4.06 -19.39 -23.63
CA ALA A 200 3.88 -18.61 -22.43
C ALA A 200 3.64 -19.50 -21.19
N GLY A 201 2.72 -20.47 -21.27
CA GLY A 201 2.41 -21.38 -20.17
C GLY A 201 3.59 -22.26 -19.79
N ARG A 202 4.42 -22.66 -20.76
CA ARG A 202 5.65 -23.41 -20.48
C ARG A 202 6.68 -22.58 -19.70
N ARG A 203 6.70 -21.26 -19.89
CA ARG A 203 7.56 -20.35 -19.11
C ARG A 203 7.01 -20.07 -17.72
N ASP A 204 5.68 -20.12 -17.56
CA ASP A 204 5.05 -19.95 -16.26
C ASP A 204 5.35 -21.10 -15.30
N VAL A 205 5.53 -22.33 -15.78
CA VAL A 205 5.81 -23.50 -14.92
C VAL A 205 7.31 -23.58 -14.62
N ALA A 206 7.70 -23.09 -13.44
CA ALA A 206 9.07 -23.17 -12.93
C ALA A 206 9.47 -24.59 -12.49
N GLY A 207 8.51 -25.44 -12.11
CA GLY A 207 8.79 -26.80 -11.67
C GLY A 207 7.56 -27.65 -11.42
N ILE A 208 7.66 -28.94 -11.71
CA ILE A 208 6.81 -30.00 -11.17
C ILE A 208 7.49 -30.54 -9.91
N ALA A 209 6.85 -30.37 -8.76
CA ALA A 209 7.33 -30.90 -7.48
C ALA A 209 6.77 -32.32 -7.27
N LEU A 210 7.64 -33.28 -6.96
CA LEU A 210 7.29 -34.70 -6.83
C LEU A 210 7.21 -35.09 -5.35
N GLY A 211 6.01 -35.10 -4.77
CA GLY A 211 5.77 -35.31 -3.33
C GLY A 211 6.03 -34.06 -2.46
N ASN A 212 5.64 -34.15 -1.19
CA ASN A 212 5.83 -33.11 -0.19
C ASN A 212 6.34 -33.72 1.11
N GLU A 213 7.39 -33.15 1.71
CA GLU A 213 8.02 -33.65 2.94
C GLU A 213 8.26 -35.17 2.91
N PRO A 214 9.03 -35.66 1.92
CA PRO A 214 9.29 -37.09 1.75
C PRO A 214 9.94 -37.72 2.99
N ASP A 215 10.64 -36.94 3.81
CA ASP A 215 11.15 -37.36 5.12
C ASP A 215 10.03 -37.83 6.06
N LEU A 216 8.84 -37.22 5.98
CA LEU A 216 7.64 -37.61 6.72
C LEU A 216 6.84 -38.68 5.98
N THR A 217 6.58 -38.49 4.68
CA THR A 217 5.68 -39.38 3.94
C THR A 217 6.28 -40.76 3.67
N TYR A 218 7.61 -40.86 3.58
CA TYR A 218 8.36 -42.13 3.59
C TYR A 218 8.71 -42.61 4.99
N SER A 219 8.27 -41.92 6.05
CA SER A 219 8.57 -42.28 7.45
C SER A 219 10.07 -42.45 7.72
N GLY A 220 10.89 -41.59 7.11
CA GLY A 220 12.35 -41.63 7.18
C GLY A 220 13.04 -42.68 6.31
N ASP A 221 12.32 -43.49 5.53
CA ASP A 221 12.91 -44.50 4.62
C ASP A 221 13.55 -43.84 3.38
N LEU A 222 14.74 -43.30 3.59
CA LEU A 222 15.53 -42.63 2.55
C LEU A 222 15.87 -43.56 1.39
N VAL A 223 16.24 -44.82 1.68
CA VAL A 223 16.64 -45.79 0.64
C VAL A 223 15.50 -46.01 -0.34
N ARG A 224 14.27 -46.17 0.18
CA ARG A 224 13.09 -46.31 -0.67
C ARG A 224 12.84 -45.06 -1.50
N TYR A 225 12.85 -43.87 -0.88
CA TYR A 225 12.66 -42.60 -1.59
C TYR A 225 13.65 -42.44 -2.75
N LEU A 226 14.96 -42.63 -2.49
CA LEU A 226 16.00 -42.51 -3.51
C LEU A 226 15.87 -43.57 -4.61
N SER A 227 15.35 -44.76 -4.30
CA SER A 227 15.09 -45.80 -5.29
C SER A 227 13.88 -45.53 -6.19
N GLU A 228 12.85 -44.85 -5.67
CA GLU A 228 11.62 -44.55 -6.40
C GLU A 228 11.74 -43.26 -7.23
N PHE A 229 12.50 -42.26 -6.76
CA PHE A 229 12.62 -40.95 -7.41
C PHE A 229 12.94 -41.00 -8.91
N PRO A 230 13.95 -41.78 -9.38
CA PRO A 230 14.29 -41.84 -10.80
C PRO A 230 13.12 -42.33 -11.68
N ALA A 231 12.26 -43.20 -11.16
CA ALA A 231 11.10 -43.70 -11.89
C ALA A 231 10.05 -42.60 -12.12
N TYR A 232 9.78 -41.76 -11.11
CA TYR A 232 8.89 -40.60 -11.25
C TYR A 232 9.51 -39.52 -12.15
N ALA A 233 10.74 -39.11 -11.86
CA ALA A 233 11.39 -38.00 -12.56
C ALA A 233 11.71 -38.32 -14.03
N GLY A 234 11.93 -39.60 -14.35
CA GLY A 234 12.18 -40.10 -15.70
C GLY A 234 10.92 -40.49 -16.48
N ALA A 235 9.75 -40.52 -15.84
CA ALA A 235 8.51 -40.95 -16.48
C ALA A 235 8.13 -40.05 -17.67
N ALA A 236 7.44 -40.64 -18.65
CA ALA A 236 6.90 -39.92 -19.79
C ALA A 236 6.00 -38.77 -19.34
N PHE A 237 5.93 -37.70 -20.13
CA PHE A 237 5.32 -36.41 -19.77
C PHE A 237 6.08 -35.65 -18.68
N ILE A 238 6.33 -36.23 -17.50
CA ILE A 238 7.04 -35.54 -16.39
C ILE A 238 8.42 -35.05 -16.85
N ASN A 239 9.19 -35.91 -17.54
CA ASN A 239 10.53 -35.56 -18.03
C ASN A 239 10.57 -34.47 -19.11
N GLN A 240 9.42 -34.01 -19.61
CA GLN A 240 9.31 -32.93 -20.58
C GLN A 240 9.16 -31.56 -19.92
N TRP A 241 8.94 -31.52 -18.61
CA TRP A 241 8.75 -30.31 -17.82
C TRP A 241 9.92 -30.08 -16.87
N PRO A 242 10.13 -28.83 -16.42
CA PRO A 242 10.99 -28.55 -15.29
C PRO A 242 10.57 -29.35 -14.07
N ARG A 243 11.54 -29.90 -13.35
CA ARG A 243 11.33 -30.73 -12.16
C ARG A 243 12.07 -30.08 -11.01
N VAL A 244 11.46 -30.09 -9.82
CA VAL A 244 12.11 -29.60 -8.61
C VAL A 244 12.14 -30.71 -7.56
N VAL A 245 13.13 -30.62 -6.68
CA VAL A 245 13.25 -31.55 -5.55
C VAL A 245 12.06 -31.30 -4.63
N PRO A 246 11.38 -32.33 -4.11
CA PRO A 246 10.46 -32.15 -2.99
C PRO A 246 11.24 -31.80 -1.72
N ALA A 247 10.77 -30.79 -1.00
CA ALA A 247 11.47 -30.29 0.17
C ALA A 247 11.35 -31.21 1.38
N SER A 248 12.48 -31.44 2.05
CA SER A 248 12.51 -32.06 3.37
C SER A 248 12.06 -31.09 4.46
N SER A 249 11.47 -31.64 5.53
CA SER A 249 11.19 -30.92 6.77
C SER A 249 11.99 -31.52 7.92
N GLU A 250 12.67 -30.68 8.69
CA GLU A 250 13.54 -31.18 9.76
C GLU A 250 12.91 -31.07 11.15
N ASN A 251 13.34 -31.98 12.04
CA ASN A 251 13.12 -31.76 13.46
C ASN A 251 13.95 -30.54 13.90
N ILE A 252 13.31 -29.59 14.58
CA ILE A 252 13.98 -28.35 15.00
C ILE A 252 14.52 -28.51 16.42
N GLY A 253 15.85 -28.51 16.54
CA GLY A 253 16.58 -28.38 17.81
C GLY A 253 17.43 -27.10 17.83
N THR A 254 18.34 -26.96 18.78
CA THR A 254 19.35 -25.89 18.70
C THR A 254 20.30 -26.16 17.54
N TRP A 255 20.86 -25.14 16.91
CA TRP A 255 21.85 -25.34 15.83
C TRP A 255 23.03 -26.19 16.29
N GLN A 256 23.47 -26.08 17.55
CA GLN A 256 24.52 -26.94 18.11
C GLN A 256 24.07 -28.40 18.14
N SER A 257 22.82 -28.65 18.53
CA SER A 257 22.30 -30.02 18.60
C SER A 257 22.18 -30.68 17.24
N ILE A 258 21.88 -29.89 16.20
CA ILE A 258 21.90 -30.34 14.81
C ILE A 258 23.34 -30.64 14.40
N ARG A 259 24.25 -29.65 14.52
CA ARG A 259 25.69 -29.77 14.19
C ARG A 259 26.36 -30.98 14.85
N ASP A 260 26.12 -31.12 16.15
CA ASP A 260 26.74 -32.15 16.99
C ASP A 260 25.97 -33.49 16.90
N ARG A 261 24.89 -33.56 16.10
CA ARG A 261 24.04 -34.74 15.90
C ARG A 261 23.49 -35.33 17.20
N THR A 262 23.18 -34.46 18.15
CA THR A 262 22.65 -34.87 19.47
C THR A 262 21.12 -34.91 19.49
N ILE A 263 20.47 -34.39 18.45
CA ILE A 263 19.07 -34.64 18.17
C ILE A 263 18.92 -35.52 16.93
N ASN A 264 17.79 -36.23 16.87
CA ASN A 264 17.41 -36.95 15.66
C ASN A 264 16.92 -35.97 14.60
N THR A 265 17.80 -35.59 13.68
CA THR A 265 17.42 -35.00 12.39
C THR A 265 16.88 -36.10 11.48
N ARG A 266 15.97 -35.76 10.55
CA ARG A 266 15.46 -36.73 9.60
C ARG A 266 16.47 -36.90 8.48
N TRP A 267 16.54 -35.96 7.54
CA TRP A 267 17.35 -36.06 6.34
C TRP A 267 18.40 -34.94 6.19
N PHE A 268 18.53 -34.06 7.19
CA PHE A 268 19.48 -32.94 7.19
C PHE A 268 20.90 -33.36 6.76
N TRP A 269 21.40 -34.46 7.32
CA TRP A 269 22.74 -34.96 7.02
C TRP A 269 22.83 -35.85 5.78
N ASP A 270 21.69 -36.30 5.27
CA ASP A 270 21.57 -37.09 4.04
C ASP A 270 21.40 -36.20 2.80
N TRP A 271 21.29 -34.88 3.00
CA TRP A 271 21.14 -33.88 1.96
C TRP A 271 22.10 -34.06 0.77
N PRO A 272 23.42 -34.33 0.96
CA PRO A 272 24.31 -34.63 -0.16
C PRO A 272 23.85 -35.83 -1.02
N ALA A 273 23.43 -36.93 -0.40
CA ALA A 273 22.99 -38.14 -1.10
C ALA A 273 21.64 -37.94 -1.81
N ILE A 274 20.74 -37.16 -1.20
CA ILE A 274 19.49 -36.72 -1.83
C ILE A 274 19.82 -35.91 -3.09
N LEU A 275 20.66 -34.88 -2.96
CA LEU A 275 21.03 -34.02 -4.06
C LEU A 275 21.77 -34.76 -5.18
N ASP A 276 22.65 -35.72 -4.86
CA ASP A 276 23.33 -36.56 -5.85
C ASP A 276 22.35 -37.38 -6.70
N THR A 277 21.23 -37.80 -6.12
CA THR A 277 20.19 -38.57 -6.82
C THR A 277 19.28 -37.68 -7.68
N VAL A 278 18.90 -36.51 -7.18
CA VAL A 278 17.89 -35.65 -7.81
C VAL A 278 18.48 -34.65 -8.82
N ALA A 279 19.70 -34.17 -8.59
CA ALA A 279 20.31 -33.11 -9.41
C ALA A 279 20.37 -33.44 -10.91
N PRO A 280 20.69 -34.68 -11.36
CA PRO A 280 20.69 -35.01 -12.78
C PRO A 280 19.35 -34.72 -13.47
N ALA A 281 18.23 -35.10 -12.84
CA ALA A 281 16.89 -34.89 -13.40
C ALA A 281 16.49 -33.40 -13.37
N VAL A 282 16.78 -32.69 -12.29
CA VAL A 282 16.47 -31.26 -12.17
C VAL A 282 17.26 -30.42 -13.19
N LYS A 283 18.52 -30.78 -13.47
CA LYS A 283 19.39 -30.06 -14.41
C LYS A 283 19.14 -30.34 -15.88
N ASP A 284 18.69 -31.53 -16.22
CA ASP A 284 18.41 -31.93 -17.61
C ASP A 284 17.30 -31.07 -18.26
N LYS A 285 16.38 -30.54 -17.43
CA LYS A 285 15.29 -29.68 -17.89
C LYS A 285 15.08 -28.50 -16.92
N PRO A 286 15.91 -27.46 -16.97
CA PRO A 286 15.73 -26.31 -16.07
C PRO A 286 14.50 -25.49 -16.49
N GLY A 287 13.79 -24.96 -15.48
CA GLY A 287 12.75 -23.95 -15.69
C GLY A 287 13.33 -22.56 -15.86
N VAL A 288 12.46 -21.54 -15.91
CA VAL A 288 12.88 -20.13 -16.03
C VAL A 288 13.74 -19.65 -14.86
N LEU A 289 13.57 -20.25 -13.68
CA LEU A 289 14.39 -19.97 -12.49
C LEU A 289 15.72 -20.73 -12.44
N GLY A 290 16.03 -21.52 -13.47
CA GLY A 290 17.13 -22.48 -13.44
C GLY A 290 16.83 -23.71 -12.57
N PRO A 291 17.81 -24.61 -12.38
CA PRO A 291 17.65 -25.79 -11.55
C PRO A 291 17.85 -25.44 -10.06
N PHE A 292 16.92 -25.83 -9.19
CA PHE A 292 17.02 -25.57 -7.76
C PHE A 292 16.52 -26.74 -6.90
N ALA A 293 17.08 -26.85 -5.70
CA ALA A 293 16.62 -27.72 -4.62
C ALA A 293 15.78 -26.92 -3.61
N THR A 294 14.91 -27.59 -2.88
CA THR A 294 14.00 -26.94 -1.95
C THR A 294 14.02 -27.55 -0.55
N ASP A 295 13.66 -26.76 0.44
CA ASP A 295 13.58 -27.14 1.85
C ASP A 295 12.37 -26.49 2.51
N HIS A 296 11.92 -27.08 3.62
CA HIS A 296 10.94 -26.48 4.52
C HIS A 296 11.57 -26.07 5.85
N PHE A 297 11.00 -25.04 6.48
CA PHE A 297 11.38 -24.64 7.83
C PHE A 297 10.24 -23.98 8.59
N TYR A 298 10.05 -24.40 9.85
CA TYR A 298 9.09 -23.77 10.76
C TYR A 298 9.69 -23.69 12.17
N PRO A 299 10.06 -22.51 12.69
CA PRO A 299 10.84 -22.39 13.92
C PRO A 299 10.08 -22.87 15.16
N LEU A 300 8.75 -22.77 15.15
CA LEU A 300 7.89 -23.10 16.28
C LEU A 300 6.92 -24.24 15.95
N ALA A 301 6.28 -24.78 16.97
CA ALA A 301 5.16 -25.71 16.88
C ALA A 301 3.85 -24.97 17.20
N ARG A 302 2.71 -25.53 16.80
CA ARG A 302 1.38 -24.97 17.12
C ARG A 302 1.13 -24.84 18.62
N THR A 303 1.62 -25.81 19.40
CA THR A 303 1.38 -25.89 20.84
C THR A 303 2.64 -26.32 21.59
N CYS A 304 2.70 -25.99 22.88
CA CYS A 304 3.84 -26.28 23.75
C CYS A 304 3.95 -27.74 24.24
N PRO A 305 2.85 -28.47 24.57
CA PRO A 305 2.97 -29.77 25.23
C PRO A 305 3.65 -30.85 24.39
N THR A 306 3.50 -30.80 23.06
CA THR A 306 4.07 -31.78 22.14
C THR A 306 5.53 -31.50 21.82
N ASP A 307 5.95 -30.24 21.90
CA ASP A 307 7.33 -29.81 21.67
C ASP A 307 7.67 -28.56 22.53
N PRO A 308 8.13 -28.77 23.78
CA PRO A 308 8.41 -27.67 24.70
C PRO A 308 9.51 -26.72 24.22
N TYR A 309 10.45 -27.21 23.41
CA TYR A 309 11.49 -26.38 22.81
C TYR A 309 10.87 -25.41 21.80
N ARG A 310 9.97 -25.90 20.96
CA ARG A 310 9.28 -25.12 19.93
C ARG A 310 7.98 -24.44 20.39
N CYS A 311 7.73 -24.36 21.69
CA CYS A 311 6.54 -23.70 22.25
C CYS A 311 6.39 -22.27 21.68
N PRO A 312 5.21 -21.90 21.16
CA PRO A 312 5.05 -20.64 20.44
C PRO A 312 4.85 -19.46 21.39
N THR A 313 5.83 -18.57 21.40
CA THR A 313 5.73 -17.23 21.99
C THR A 313 6.35 -16.22 21.04
N ILE A 314 5.92 -14.96 21.11
CA ILE A 314 6.52 -13.85 20.33
C ILE A 314 8.02 -13.74 20.62
N GLU A 315 8.42 -13.79 21.89
CA GLU A 315 9.82 -13.73 22.31
C GLU A 315 10.66 -14.84 21.66
N ARG A 316 10.15 -16.07 21.62
CA ARG A 316 10.86 -17.17 20.98
C ARG A 316 10.90 -17.00 19.47
N LEU A 317 9.79 -16.61 18.83
CA LEU A 317 9.75 -16.38 17.38
C LEU A 317 10.84 -15.39 16.93
N LEU A 318 11.01 -14.31 17.69
CA LEU A 318 11.95 -13.24 17.39
C LEU A 318 13.34 -13.46 18.02
N SER A 319 13.60 -14.61 18.64
CA SER A 319 14.87 -14.84 19.33
C SER A 319 16.02 -15.06 18.35
N ARG A 320 17.23 -14.71 18.81
CA ARG A 320 18.47 -15.05 18.08
C ARG A 320 18.61 -16.55 17.89
N GLU A 321 18.23 -17.35 18.89
CA GLU A 321 18.31 -18.80 18.82
C GLU A 321 17.48 -19.40 17.67
N ARG A 322 16.27 -18.88 17.41
CA ARG A 322 15.46 -19.35 16.27
C ARG A 322 16.06 -18.93 14.94
N MET A 323 16.64 -17.75 14.84
CA MET A 323 17.29 -17.31 13.61
C MET A 323 18.60 -18.06 13.35
N ASP A 324 19.42 -18.30 14.38
CA ASP A 324 20.64 -19.10 14.28
C ASP A 324 20.34 -20.53 13.76
N ASN A 325 19.20 -21.12 14.14
CA ASN A 325 18.76 -22.41 13.60
C ASN A 325 18.43 -22.35 12.11
N PHE A 326 17.74 -21.29 11.70
CA PHE A 326 17.36 -21.07 10.30
C PHE A 326 18.60 -20.83 9.44
N ASP A 327 19.49 -19.92 9.86
CA ASP A 327 20.77 -19.63 9.22
C ASP A 327 21.61 -20.88 9.04
N TYR A 328 21.68 -21.73 10.08
CA TYR A 328 22.45 -22.96 10.03
C TYR A 328 21.93 -23.93 8.96
N GLN A 329 20.62 -24.13 8.88
CA GLN A 329 20.03 -25.01 7.85
C GLN A 329 20.21 -24.43 6.45
N VAL A 330 19.82 -23.17 6.24
CA VAL A 330 19.91 -22.52 4.93
C VAL A 330 21.36 -22.53 4.44
N TYR A 331 22.33 -22.14 5.27
CA TYR A 331 23.74 -22.12 4.88
C TYR A 331 24.26 -23.52 4.54
N ALA A 332 23.98 -24.52 5.38
CA ALA A 332 24.45 -25.89 5.15
C ALA A 332 23.89 -26.48 3.85
N HIS A 333 22.58 -26.36 3.64
CA HIS A 333 21.91 -26.97 2.49
C HIS A 333 22.12 -26.17 1.20
N ALA A 334 22.19 -24.84 1.26
CA ALA A 334 22.52 -24.01 0.10
C ALA A 334 23.97 -24.23 -0.37
N THR A 335 24.91 -24.46 0.55
CA THR A 335 26.29 -24.81 0.19
C THR A 335 26.34 -26.14 -0.59
N GLU A 336 25.62 -27.17 -0.13
CA GLU A 336 25.58 -28.46 -0.81
C GLU A 336 24.83 -28.42 -2.16
N ALA A 337 23.79 -27.59 -2.26
CA ALA A 337 23.10 -27.30 -3.52
C ALA A 337 24.04 -26.63 -4.52
N ALA A 338 24.76 -25.59 -4.09
CA ALA A 338 25.72 -24.85 -4.92
C ALA A 338 26.87 -25.74 -5.41
N ARG A 339 27.41 -26.63 -4.56
CA ARG A 339 28.44 -27.64 -4.94
C ARG A 339 27.97 -28.55 -6.06
N ARG A 340 26.65 -28.76 -6.17
CA ARG A 340 26.01 -29.55 -7.22
C ARG A 340 25.40 -28.68 -8.30
N GLY A 341 25.72 -27.39 -8.38
CA GLY A 341 25.24 -26.46 -9.41
C GLY A 341 23.71 -26.32 -9.43
N LEU A 342 23.09 -26.33 -8.26
CA LEU A 342 21.68 -26.03 -8.04
C LEU A 342 21.56 -24.73 -7.23
N GLY A 343 20.52 -23.95 -7.50
CA GLY A 343 20.04 -22.97 -6.52
C GLY A 343 19.42 -23.67 -5.30
N TYR A 344 19.23 -22.94 -4.21
CA TYR A 344 18.50 -23.39 -3.02
C TYR A 344 17.30 -22.49 -2.80
N ARG A 345 16.13 -23.03 -2.47
CA ARG A 345 14.93 -22.24 -2.19
C ARG A 345 14.23 -22.77 -0.94
N MET A 346 13.83 -21.87 -0.04
CA MET A 346 12.93 -22.23 1.06
C MET A 346 11.50 -22.26 0.50
N ASP A 347 11.04 -23.39 -0.05
CA ASP A 347 9.79 -23.44 -0.83
C ASP A 347 8.52 -23.62 0.01
N GLU A 348 8.67 -23.80 1.32
CA GLU A 348 7.60 -23.69 2.29
C GLU A 348 8.13 -23.31 3.69
N THR A 349 7.73 -22.14 4.18
CA THR A 349 8.04 -21.73 5.56
C THR A 349 6.93 -20.90 6.15
N ASN A 350 6.85 -20.89 7.48
CA ASN A 350 6.11 -19.88 8.23
C ASN A 350 6.48 -19.91 9.73
N THR A 351 5.87 -19.06 10.54
CA THR A 351 6.18 -18.86 11.96
C THR A 351 6.10 -20.12 12.83
N ALA A 352 5.11 -21.00 12.59
CA ALA A 352 4.93 -22.22 13.38
C ALA A 352 4.29 -23.35 12.54
N ALA A 353 4.83 -24.56 12.69
CA ALA A 353 4.26 -25.76 12.08
C ALA A 353 2.86 -26.05 12.64
N GLY A 354 2.06 -26.80 11.88
CA GLY A 354 0.70 -27.16 12.29
C GLY A 354 -0.31 -26.02 12.17
N ARG A 355 -0.18 -25.19 11.11
CA ARG A 355 -1.10 -24.09 10.76
C ARG A 355 -0.99 -22.84 11.64
N GLY A 356 0.17 -22.59 12.23
CA GLY A 356 0.45 -21.41 13.03
C GLY A 356 -0.11 -21.48 14.46
N ALA A 357 0.29 -20.53 15.29
CA ALA A 357 -0.16 -20.39 16.68
C ALA A 357 -0.87 -19.03 16.89
N PRO A 358 -2.08 -19.01 17.50
CA PRO A 358 -2.82 -17.77 17.76
C PRO A 358 -2.08 -16.88 18.76
N GLY A 359 -2.13 -15.56 18.53
CA GLY A 359 -1.41 -14.56 19.31
C GLY A 359 0.11 -14.51 19.05
N VAL A 360 0.59 -15.25 18.05
CA VAL A 360 2.02 -15.29 17.67
C VAL A 360 2.18 -15.23 16.15
N SER A 361 1.39 -16.01 15.42
CA SER A 361 1.50 -16.11 13.95
C SER A 361 0.60 -15.12 13.20
N ASP A 362 -0.49 -14.71 13.84
CA ASP A 362 -1.54 -13.82 13.33
C ASP A 362 -1.42 -12.39 13.88
N VAL A 363 -0.24 -11.99 14.34
CA VAL A 363 0.05 -10.67 14.93
C VAL A 363 1.29 -10.04 14.30
N ALA A 364 1.52 -8.75 14.55
CA ALA A 364 2.60 -7.97 13.94
C ALA A 364 4.00 -8.59 14.10
N ALA A 365 4.26 -9.33 15.18
CA ALA A 365 5.51 -10.08 15.36
C ALA A 365 5.81 -11.06 14.21
N SER A 366 4.79 -11.62 13.54
CA SER A 366 5.00 -12.48 12.39
C SER A 366 5.49 -11.72 11.17
N ALA A 367 5.11 -10.44 11.00
CA ALA A 367 5.65 -9.57 9.97
C ALA A 367 7.13 -9.24 10.24
N THR A 368 7.45 -8.87 11.49
CA THR A 368 8.84 -8.61 11.90
C THR A 368 9.72 -9.85 11.68
N TRP A 369 9.25 -11.03 12.08
CA TRP A 369 9.93 -12.30 11.83
C TRP A 369 10.08 -12.60 10.34
N THR A 370 9.02 -12.42 9.55
CA THR A 370 9.04 -12.71 8.11
C THR A 370 10.07 -11.85 7.41
N LEU A 371 10.13 -10.54 7.69
CA LEU A 371 11.11 -9.64 7.07
C LEU A 371 12.55 -10.03 7.42
N ASP A 372 12.83 -10.30 8.69
CA ASP A 372 14.17 -10.75 9.13
C ASP A 372 14.52 -12.10 8.48
N THR A 373 13.57 -13.02 8.40
CA THR A 373 13.76 -14.34 7.77
C THR A 373 14.06 -14.23 6.27
N LEU A 374 13.45 -13.29 5.54
CA LEU A 374 13.76 -13.08 4.11
C LEU A 374 15.22 -12.68 3.89
N PHE A 375 15.77 -11.78 4.71
CA PHE A 375 17.17 -11.39 4.62
C PHE A 375 18.12 -12.52 5.06
N ASN A 376 17.81 -13.22 6.14
CA ASN A 376 18.60 -14.37 6.60
C ASN A 376 18.50 -15.55 5.62
N ALA A 377 17.42 -15.68 4.85
CA ALA A 377 17.33 -16.66 3.78
C ALA A 377 18.26 -16.27 2.63
N ALA A 378 18.25 -15.00 2.22
CA ALA A 378 19.09 -14.50 1.14
C ALA A 378 20.59 -14.51 1.50
N CYS A 379 20.91 -14.28 2.77
CA CYS A 379 22.26 -14.16 3.27
C CYS A 379 22.41 -14.79 4.67
N PRO A 380 22.29 -16.12 4.79
CA PRO A 380 22.35 -16.80 6.07
C PRO A 380 23.69 -16.55 6.76
N GLN A 381 23.64 -16.23 8.04
CA GLN A 381 24.83 -15.97 8.86
C GLN A 381 25.11 -17.16 9.79
N PRO A 382 25.83 -18.20 9.32
CA PRO A 382 25.98 -19.44 10.07
C PRO A 382 26.64 -19.20 11.44
N PRO A 383 26.00 -19.61 12.55
CA PRO A 383 26.46 -19.30 13.90
C PRO A 383 27.75 -20.04 14.31
N ASP A 384 28.06 -21.16 13.67
CA ASP A 384 29.29 -21.94 13.89
C ASP A 384 30.50 -21.36 13.16
N GLN A 385 30.28 -20.56 12.12
CA GLN A 385 31.32 -19.95 11.30
C GLN A 385 31.01 -18.46 11.04
N PRO A 386 31.11 -17.60 12.06
CA PRO A 386 30.83 -16.18 11.91
C PRO A 386 31.67 -15.58 10.79
N ARG A 387 31.02 -14.87 9.85
CA ARG A 387 31.60 -14.24 8.65
C ARG A 387 31.90 -15.16 7.45
N ALA A 388 31.62 -16.47 7.52
CA ALA A 388 31.82 -17.35 6.36
C ALA A 388 30.98 -16.96 5.14
N ASN A 389 29.91 -16.19 5.37
CA ASN A 389 29.00 -15.70 4.35
C ASN A 389 28.76 -14.18 4.48
N ALA A 390 29.79 -13.41 4.84
CA ALA A 390 29.66 -11.96 5.03
C ALA A 390 29.36 -11.19 3.73
N ASP A 391 29.66 -11.79 2.57
CA ASP A 391 29.40 -11.27 1.21
C ASP A 391 28.11 -11.81 0.59
N CYS A 392 27.40 -12.69 1.31
CA CYS A 392 26.13 -13.29 0.91
C CYS A 392 26.18 -14.15 -0.36
N HIS A 393 27.34 -14.72 -0.71
CA HIS A 393 27.45 -15.59 -1.90
C HIS A 393 26.72 -16.92 -1.77
N VAL A 394 26.44 -17.37 -0.55
CA VAL A 394 25.62 -18.56 -0.28
C VAL A 394 24.28 -18.09 0.28
N GLY A 395 23.18 -18.63 -0.21
CA GLY A 395 21.86 -18.30 0.30
C GLY A 395 20.75 -18.92 -0.53
N ALA A 396 19.52 -18.69 -0.10
CA ALA A 396 18.34 -19.02 -0.87
C ALA A 396 18.17 -18.07 -2.05
N THR A 397 17.73 -18.59 -3.18
CA THR A 397 17.25 -17.83 -4.34
C THR A 397 15.81 -17.35 -4.16
N GLY A 398 15.16 -17.77 -3.06
CA GLY A 398 13.93 -17.19 -2.58
C GLY A 398 13.23 -18.00 -1.50
N VAL A 399 12.06 -17.50 -1.09
CA VAL A 399 11.26 -18.00 0.03
C VAL A 399 9.79 -18.03 -0.37
N ASN A 400 9.07 -19.11 -0.05
CA ASN A 400 7.62 -19.19 -0.17
C ASN A 400 6.97 -19.27 1.22
N VAL A 401 6.22 -18.22 1.58
CA VAL A 401 5.46 -18.21 2.84
C VAL A 401 4.15 -18.97 2.63
N HIS A 402 3.91 -20.00 3.44
CA HIS A 402 2.81 -20.95 3.22
C HIS A 402 1.46 -20.45 3.75
N ASN A 403 0.40 -20.80 3.02
CA ASN A 403 -0.99 -20.48 3.33
C ASN A 403 -1.83 -21.76 3.26
N ALA A 404 -2.64 -21.97 4.29
CA ALA A 404 -3.41 -23.19 4.47
C ALA A 404 -4.70 -22.94 5.25
N GLU A 405 -5.56 -23.95 5.34
CA GLU A 405 -6.69 -23.99 6.26
C GLU A 405 -6.22 -24.17 7.70
N VAL A 406 -6.99 -23.68 8.67
CA VAL A 406 -6.70 -23.82 10.10
C VAL A 406 -6.70 -25.27 10.57
N ARG A 407 -7.43 -26.14 9.88
CA ARG A 407 -7.43 -27.60 10.04
C ARG A 407 -7.26 -28.27 8.68
N ALA A 408 -6.21 -29.07 8.56
CA ALA A 408 -5.91 -29.77 7.32
C ALA A 408 -7.05 -30.72 6.93
N TYR A 409 -7.45 -30.69 5.66
CA TYR A 409 -8.46 -31.60 5.05
C TYR A 409 -9.88 -31.46 5.60
N PHE A 410 -10.15 -30.38 6.33
CA PHE A 410 -11.50 -29.93 6.62
C PHE A 410 -11.83 -28.79 5.66
N PHE A 411 -13.06 -28.79 5.13
CA PHE A 411 -13.51 -27.83 4.12
C PHE A 411 -13.13 -26.40 4.51
N PRO A 412 -12.76 -25.54 3.54
CA PRO A 412 -12.17 -24.21 3.75
C PRO A 412 -13.00 -23.27 4.65
N GLU A 413 -14.27 -23.57 4.84
CA GLU A 413 -15.20 -22.93 5.79
C GLU A 413 -14.70 -22.88 7.24
N GLU A 414 -13.78 -23.77 7.64
CA GLU A 414 -13.22 -23.78 9.00
C GLU A 414 -12.28 -22.58 9.30
N GLY A 415 -11.81 -21.87 8.27
CA GLY A 415 -11.05 -20.63 8.40
C GLY A 415 -9.55 -20.76 8.14
N ASN A 416 -8.88 -19.61 8.10
CA ASN A 416 -7.47 -19.46 7.76
C ASN A 416 -6.53 -20.04 8.83
N ALA A 417 -5.43 -20.68 8.41
CA ALA A 417 -4.30 -20.92 9.29
C ALA A 417 -3.81 -19.57 9.88
N TYR A 418 -3.35 -19.60 11.13
CA TYR A 418 -2.97 -18.38 11.86
C TYR A 418 -1.81 -17.64 11.20
N TYR A 419 -1.02 -18.33 10.39
CA TYR A 419 0.17 -17.77 9.77
C TYR A 419 -0.06 -17.22 8.35
N ASN A 420 -1.29 -17.28 7.83
CA ASN A 420 -1.56 -16.96 6.43
C ASN A 420 -1.12 -15.52 6.14
N ALA A 421 -0.15 -15.37 5.24
CA ALA A 421 0.25 -14.07 4.74
C ALA A 421 -0.90 -13.47 3.92
N ILE A 422 -1.63 -14.28 3.16
CA ILE A 422 -2.84 -13.87 2.46
C ILE A 422 -4.00 -14.69 3.01
N ARG A 423 -4.96 -14.03 3.65
CA ARG A 423 -6.14 -14.64 4.24
C ARG A 423 -7.25 -14.76 3.19
N TYR A 424 -7.70 -15.97 2.89
CA TYR A 424 -8.86 -16.15 2.01
C TYR A 424 -10.17 -15.89 2.77
N ASP A 425 -11.27 -15.62 2.05
CA ASP A 425 -12.59 -15.54 2.66
C ASP A 425 -13.17 -16.94 2.88
N PRO A 426 -13.41 -17.36 4.14
CA PRO A 426 -13.94 -18.68 4.44
C PRO A 426 -15.45 -18.81 4.18
N THR A 427 -16.16 -17.75 3.76
CA THR A 427 -17.61 -17.86 3.48
C THR A 427 -17.88 -18.80 2.30
N PRO A 428 -19.05 -19.46 2.22
CA PRO A 428 -19.37 -20.39 1.12
C PRO A 428 -19.28 -19.78 -0.28
N ALA A 429 -19.51 -18.47 -0.44
CA ALA A 429 -19.47 -17.79 -1.74
C ALA A 429 -18.07 -17.37 -2.19
N ALA A 430 -17.07 -17.42 -1.30
CA ALA A 430 -15.71 -16.89 -1.47
C ALA A 430 -15.68 -15.42 -1.94
N GLY A 431 -15.28 -14.52 -1.06
CA GLY A 431 -15.00 -13.12 -1.36
C GLY A 431 -13.50 -12.82 -1.58
N PRO A 432 -13.13 -11.53 -1.57
CA PRO A 432 -11.77 -11.09 -1.81
C PRO A 432 -10.84 -11.54 -0.68
N PRO A 433 -9.67 -12.14 -1.00
CA PRO A 433 -8.64 -12.37 0.01
C PRO A 433 -8.06 -11.05 0.54
N THR A 434 -7.59 -11.08 1.78
CA THR A 434 -7.05 -9.91 2.49
C THR A 434 -5.63 -10.19 3.00
N PRO A 435 -4.75 -9.19 3.10
CA PRO A 435 -3.41 -9.41 3.65
C PRO A 435 -3.47 -9.67 5.16
N GLY A 436 -2.66 -10.61 5.63
CA GLY A 436 -2.28 -10.77 7.03
C GLY A 436 -0.97 -10.02 7.34
N PRO A 437 -0.51 -9.99 8.61
CA PRO A 437 0.70 -9.26 9.00
C PRO A 437 1.93 -9.61 8.15
N SER A 438 2.22 -10.90 7.94
CA SER A 438 3.38 -11.35 7.15
C SER A 438 3.36 -10.89 5.69
N TYR A 439 2.20 -10.57 5.11
CA TYR A 439 2.16 -10.03 3.74
C TYR A 439 2.77 -8.63 3.66
N TYR A 440 2.63 -7.79 4.68
CA TYR A 440 3.26 -6.46 4.67
C TYR A 440 4.79 -6.58 4.70
N ALA A 441 5.34 -7.60 5.34
CA ALA A 441 6.78 -7.90 5.28
C ALA A 441 7.22 -8.33 3.87
N LEU A 442 6.44 -9.20 3.20
CA LEU A 442 6.68 -9.57 1.81
C LEU A 442 6.60 -8.35 0.89
N LEU A 443 5.63 -7.46 1.12
CA LEU A 443 5.42 -6.25 0.33
C LEU A 443 6.57 -5.25 0.50
N LEU A 444 6.99 -4.96 1.73
CA LEU A 444 8.11 -4.06 2.00
C LEU A 444 9.40 -4.61 1.37
N PHE A 445 9.69 -5.91 1.56
CA PHE A 445 10.87 -6.55 0.97
C PHE A 445 10.79 -6.54 -0.56
N ALA A 446 9.64 -6.90 -1.16
CA ALA A 446 9.45 -6.91 -2.60
C ALA A 446 9.66 -5.54 -3.25
N ARG A 447 9.23 -4.46 -2.59
CA ARG A 447 9.34 -3.09 -3.13
C ARG A 447 10.73 -2.48 -2.94
N LEU A 448 11.40 -2.81 -1.84
CA LEU A 448 12.61 -2.10 -1.43
C LEU A 448 13.89 -2.94 -1.46
N ALA A 449 13.82 -4.28 -1.48
CA ALA A 449 14.98 -5.18 -1.46
C ALA A 449 15.02 -6.20 -2.62
N GLN A 450 13.88 -6.75 -3.06
CA GLN A 450 13.89 -7.73 -4.15
C GLN A 450 14.44 -7.14 -5.46
N GLY A 451 15.31 -7.88 -6.16
CA GLY A 451 15.93 -7.43 -7.41
C GLY A 451 17.05 -6.39 -7.22
N THR A 452 17.45 -6.12 -5.97
CA THR A 452 18.58 -5.23 -5.66
C THR A 452 19.89 -6.01 -5.60
N THR A 453 21.01 -5.28 -5.57
CA THR A 453 22.36 -5.84 -5.49
C THR A 453 23.01 -5.47 -4.16
N GLY A 454 24.21 -5.98 -3.89
CA GLY A 454 25.01 -5.50 -2.77
C GLY A 454 24.44 -5.86 -1.39
N LEU A 455 23.64 -6.92 -1.29
CA LEU A 455 23.11 -7.39 -0.01
C LEU A 455 24.25 -7.74 0.95
N HIS A 456 24.20 -7.21 2.17
CA HIS A 456 25.05 -7.64 3.28
C HIS A 456 24.45 -7.26 4.64
N PRO A 457 24.78 -7.99 5.72
CA PRO A 457 24.43 -7.60 7.07
C PRO A 457 25.23 -6.36 7.51
N VAL A 458 24.57 -5.45 8.22
CA VAL A 458 25.20 -4.23 8.76
C VAL A 458 25.51 -4.42 10.23
N THR A 459 26.77 -4.15 10.60
CA THR A 459 27.18 -4.21 12.01
C THR A 459 26.64 -2.99 12.75
N LEU A 460 25.99 -3.24 13.88
CA LEU A 460 25.55 -2.20 14.82
C LEU A 460 26.48 -2.15 16.03
N ASP A 461 26.99 -0.95 16.32
CA ASP A 461 27.66 -0.64 17.58
C ASP A 461 26.63 -0.42 18.68
N VAL A 462 26.28 -1.50 19.36
CA VAL A 462 25.25 -1.52 20.39
C VAL A 462 25.76 -0.92 21.70
N THR A 463 24.99 -0.01 22.29
CA THR A 463 25.29 0.62 23.59
C THR A 463 24.25 0.27 24.67
N THR A 464 23.06 -0.19 24.27
CA THR A 464 21.97 -0.58 25.17
C THR A 464 21.31 -1.91 24.75
N PRO A 465 20.57 -2.58 25.66
CA PRO A 465 19.77 -3.76 25.30
C PRO A 465 18.72 -3.50 24.22
N ALA A 466 18.17 -2.28 24.13
CA ALA A 466 17.24 -1.93 23.07
C ALA A 466 17.92 -1.98 21.70
N GLY A 467 19.14 -1.42 21.58
CA GLY A 467 19.94 -1.50 20.37
C GLY A 467 20.33 -2.94 19.99
N ALA A 468 20.52 -3.83 20.98
CA ALA A 468 20.83 -5.25 20.74
C ALA A 468 19.67 -6.03 20.08
N SER A 469 18.44 -5.49 20.16
CA SER A 469 17.25 -6.11 19.57
C SER A 469 17.00 -5.71 18.12
N VAL A 470 17.80 -4.80 17.56
CA VAL A 470 17.70 -4.36 16.18
C VAL A 470 18.65 -5.17 15.30
N THR A 471 18.15 -5.73 14.20
CA THR A 471 18.98 -6.25 13.10
C THR A 471 19.03 -5.24 11.97
N ALA A 472 20.13 -5.23 11.21
CA ALA A 472 20.31 -4.27 10.13
C ALA A 472 20.87 -4.92 8.86
N TRP A 473 20.31 -4.56 7.72
CA TRP A 473 20.66 -5.09 6.40
C TRP A 473 20.79 -3.96 5.40
N GLU A 474 21.75 -4.07 4.49
CA GLU A 474 21.97 -3.09 3.44
C GLU A 474 21.81 -3.72 2.07
N VAL A 475 21.17 -2.98 1.15
CA VAL A 475 21.10 -3.28 -0.27
C VAL A 475 21.38 -2.03 -1.12
N ARG A 476 21.64 -2.23 -2.41
CA ARG A 476 21.93 -1.19 -3.41
C ARG A 476 20.92 -1.22 -4.54
N THR A 477 20.45 -0.05 -4.94
CA THR A 477 19.61 0.09 -6.14
C THR A 477 20.47 0.37 -7.38
N ALA A 478 19.89 0.21 -8.57
CA ALA A 478 20.56 0.49 -9.84
C ALA A 478 21.02 1.96 -10.00
N GLY A 479 20.49 2.89 -9.20
CA GLY A 479 20.87 4.31 -9.17
C GLY A 479 22.02 4.64 -8.21
N ALA A 480 22.68 3.63 -7.63
CA ALA A 480 23.66 3.75 -6.55
C ALA A 480 23.11 4.19 -5.19
N ASP A 481 21.78 4.28 -5.02
CA ASP A 481 21.20 4.55 -3.70
C ASP A 481 21.48 3.40 -2.73
N ARG A 482 21.71 3.75 -1.47
CA ARG A 482 21.89 2.82 -0.36
C ARG A 482 20.58 2.70 0.41
N ARG A 483 20.08 1.49 0.60
CA ARG A 483 18.93 1.23 1.48
C ARG A 483 19.39 0.45 2.69
N LEU A 484 19.14 1.01 3.88
CA LEU A 484 19.40 0.36 5.15
C LEU A 484 18.06 -0.03 5.80
N PHE A 485 17.85 -1.34 5.96
CA PHE A 485 16.74 -1.90 6.69
C PHE A 485 17.13 -2.03 8.16
N LEU A 486 16.34 -1.45 9.05
CA LEU A 486 16.48 -1.55 10.51
C LEU A 486 15.25 -2.27 11.05
N ILE A 487 15.42 -3.46 11.63
CA ILE A 487 14.31 -4.31 12.07
C ILE A 487 14.37 -4.45 13.59
N ASN A 488 13.46 -3.81 14.32
CA ASN A 488 13.40 -3.91 15.77
C ASN A 488 12.60 -5.13 16.20
N LYS A 489 13.30 -6.14 16.71
CA LYS A 489 12.73 -7.41 17.18
C LYS A 489 12.40 -7.38 18.68
N GLY A 490 12.70 -6.29 19.36
CA GLY A 490 12.48 -6.09 20.79
C GLY A 490 11.09 -5.55 21.13
N SER A 491 10.77 -5.60 22.42
CA SER A 491 9.54 -5.03 22.99
C SER A 491 9.66 -3.55 23.38
N THR A 492 10.82 -2.94 23.15
CA THR A 492 11.11 -1.53 23.45
C THR A 492 11.56 -0.80 22.20
N ALA A 493 11.22 0.48 22.08
CA ALA A 493 11.75 1.31 21.01
C ALA A 493 13.28 1.44 21.13
N ALA A 494 13.95 1.61 20.00
CA ALA A 494 15.38 1.83 19.93
C ALA A 494 15.69 3.00 18.99
N THR A 495 16.73 3.77 19.29
CA THR A 495 17.25 4.82 18.42
C THR A 495 18.57 4.39 17.82
N VAL A 496 18.60 4.21 16.50
CA VAL A 496 19.80 3.85 15.75
C VAL A 496 20.34 5.09 15.05
N ASN A 497 21.60 5.40 15.29
CA ASN A 497 22.30 6.40 14.49
C ASN A 497 22.74 5.81 13.15
N VAL A 498 22.30 6.41 12.05
CA VAL A 498 22.68 6.06 10.69
C VAL A 498 23.61 7.14 10.12
N PRO A 499 24.87 6.82 9.78
CA PRO A 499 25.75 7.76 9.10
C PRO A 499 25.16 8.20 7.75
N SER A 500 24.99 9.50 7.54
CA SER A 500 24.39 10.04 6.32
C SER A 500 25.23 11.22 5.78
N PRO A 501 26.17 10.98 4.87
CA PRO A 501 26.94 12.06 4.26
C PRO A 501 26.02 12.86 3.33
N GLY A 502 25.52 14.02 3.77
CA GLY A 502 24.91 15.05 2.91
C GLY A 502 23.86 14.52 1.94
N ALA A 503 22.83 13.82 2.42
CA ALA A 503 21.90 13.09 1.57
C ALA A 503 20.46 13.60 1.70
N LEU A 504 19.69 13.51 0.61
CA LEU A 504 18.23 13.34 0.74
C LEU A 504 18.00 11.93 1.27
N VAL A 505 17.17 11.83 2.28
CA VAL A 505 16.83 10.57 2.93
C VAL A 505 15.33 10.35 2.86
N GLU A 506 14.96 9.17 2.40
CA GLU A 506 13.59 8.65 2.46
C GLU A 506 13.51 7.60 3.57
N ILE A 507 12.47 7.67 4.40
CA ILE A 507 12.23 6.68 5.45
C ILE A 507 10.84 6.07 5.26
N ASP A 508 10.80 4.83 4.78
CA ASP A 508 9.60 3.98 4.78
C ASP A 508 9.51 3.21 6.11
N ARG A 509 8.30 2.94 6.59
CA ARG A 509 8.08 2.26 7.87
C ARG A 509 7.01 1.19 7.78
N MET A 510 7.37 -0.07 8.07
CA MET A 510 6.41 -1.12 8.38
C MET A 510 6.15 -1.13 9.89
N THR A 511 4.96 -0.70 10.30
CA THR A 511 4.63 -0.44 11.71
C THR A 511 3.47 -1.31 12.16
N PRO A 512 3.55 -1.93 13.36
CA PRO A 512 2.38 -2.56 13.98
C PRO A 512 1.21 -1.58 14.10
N HIS A 513 0.01 -2.02 13.73
CA HIS A 513 -1.20 -1.20 13.77
C HIS A 513 -2.22 -1.81 14.72
N ASP A 514 -2.56 -1.07 15.77
CA ASP A 514 -3.60 -1.44 16.73
C ASP A 514 -4.85 -0.55 16.55
N PRO A 515 -5.84 -0.99 15.76
CA PRO A 515 -7.06 -0.21 15.54
C PRO A 515 -7.91 -0.08 16.80
N THR A 516 -7.62 -0.86 17.86
CA THR A 516 -8.37 -0.79 19.13
C THR A 516 -7.91 0.37 20.02
N GLY A 517 -6.73 0.93 19.76
CA GLY A 517 -6.12 1.98 20.58
C GLY A 517 -5.63 1.50 21.95
N ALA A 518 -5.48 0.18 22.16
CA ALA A 518 -4.97 -0.40 23.41
C ALA A 518 -3.45 -0.27 23.55
N GLY A 519 -2.75 0.22 22.53
CA GLY A 519 -1.30 0.39 22.52
C GLY A 519 -0.55 -0.92 22.28
N ARG A 520 -1.19 -1.89 21.60
CA ARG A 520 -0.53 -3.14 21.19
C ARG A 520 0.58 -2.85 20.18
N THR A 521 1.62 -3.66 20.23
CA THR A 521 2.79 -3.53 19.35
C THR A 521 3.05 -4.86 18.65
N LEU A 522 3.98 -5.68 19.14
CA LEU A 522 4.27 -7.00 18.60
C LEU A 522 3.04 -7.94 18.57
N ASP A 523 2.09 -7.73 19.48
CA ASP A 523 0.82 -8.46 19.60
C ASP A 523 -0.37 -7.76 18.90
N ALA A 524 -0.11 -6.69 18.14
CA ALA A 524 -1.13 -6.04 17.33
C ALA A 524 -1.60 -6.98 16.21
N GLY A 525 -2.90 -6.96 15.89
CA GLY A 525 -3.48 -7.86 14.89
C GLY A 525 -3.26 -7.44 13.43
N ASP A 526 -2.63 -6.29 13.19
CA ASP A 526 -2.45 -5.70 11.87
C ASP A 526 -1.12 -4.94 11.75
N VAL A 527 -0.72 -4.64 10.53
CA VAL A 527 0.50 -3.93 10.16
C VAL A 527 0.18 -2.97 9.02
N GLN A 528 0.88 -1.84 8.97
CA GLN A 528 0.76 -0.87 7.87
C GLN A 528 2.16 -0.50 7.35
N ILE A 529 2.22 -0.05 6.10
CA ILE A 529 3.42 0.57 5.53
C ILE A 529 3.12 2.06 5.35
N ASP A 530 3.96 2.92 5.94
CA ASP A 530 3.83 4.39 5.90
C ASP A 530 2.47 4.87 6.42
N GLY A 531 1.90 4.15 7.40
CA GLY A 531 0.57 4.42 7.94
C GLY A 531 -0.58 4.09 6.98
N ARG A 532 -0.32 3.34 5.91
CA ARG A 532 -1.30 2.98 4.89
C ARG A 532 -1.50 1.45 4.81
N PRO A 533 -2.75 0.97 4.88
CA PRO A 533 -3.07 -0.42 4.63
C PRO A 533 -3.16 -0.70 3.12
N VAL A 534 -3.12 -1.96 2.74
CA VAL A 534 -3.63 -2.41 1.43
C VAL A 534 -5.15 -2.30 1.43
N ALA A 535 -5.73 -1.89 0.31
CA ALA A 535 -7.17 -1.76 0.16
C ALA A 535 -7.89 -3.13 0.15
N ALA A 536 -9.20 -3.10 0.37
CA ALA A 536 -10.04 -4.31 0.45
C ALA A 536 -10.08 -5.12 -0.86
N ASP A 537 -9.81 -4.49 -2.00
CA ASP A 537 -9.69 -5.12 -3.32
C ASP A 537 -8.26 -5.63 -3.63
N GLY A 538 -7.42 -5.66 -2.60
CA GLY A 538 -6.03 -6.06 -2.71
C GLY A 538 -5.12 -5.03 -3.37
N THR A 539 -5.56 -3.80 -3.69
CA THR A 539 -4.68 -2.78 -4.28
C THR A 539 -3.81 -2.09 -3.22
N PHE A 540 -2.52 -1.90 -3.54
CA PHE A 540 -1.60 -1.14 -2.67
C PHE A 540 -1.49 0.31 -3.16
N PRO A 541 -1.74 1.32 -2.31
CA PRO A 541 -1.68 2.74 -2.71
C PRO A 541 -0.27 3.23 -3.08
N GLY A 542 0.78 2.43 -2.81
CA GLY A 542 2.18 2.79 -3.02
C GLY A 542 2.91 3.10 -1.71
N LEU A 543 4.20 3.41 -1.81
CA LEU A 543 5.01 3.91 -0.70
C LEU A 543 4.84 5.44 -0.54
N GLU A 544 4.95 5.95 0.68
CA GLU A 544 4.91 7.39 1.01
C GLU A 544 5.94 7.63 2.11
N PRO A 545 7.23 7.53 1.75
CA PRO A 545 8.29 7.69 2.71
C PRO A 545 8.28 9.10 3.28
N THR A 546 8.72 9.23 4.53
CA THR A 546 9.04 10.54 5.09
C THR A 546 10.37 11.03 4.49
N LEU A 547 10.36 12.25 3.94
CA LEU A 547 11.56 12.89 3.41
C LEU A 547 12.27 13.73 4.48
N THR A 548 13.58 13.56 4.60
CA THR A 548 14.43 14.43 5.41
C THR A 548 15.76 14.71 4.70
N LYS A 549 16.42 15.81 5.05
CA LYS A 549 17.74 16.18 4.54
C LYS A 549 18.74 16.17 5.68
N THR A 550 19.94 15.68 5.42
CA THR A 550 21.01 15.68 6.42
C THR A 550 22.20 16.50 5.92
N ASP A 551 22.79 17.31 6.79
CA ASP A 551 23.91 18.21 6.45
C ASP A 551 25.28 17.50 6.58
N GLY A 552 25.34 16.17 6.39
CA GLY A 552 26.55 15.38 6.64
C GLY A 552 26.70 14.88 8.08
N ALA A 553 25.60 14.89 8.85
CA ALA A 553 25.56 14.42 10.23
C ALA A 553 25.08 12.95 10.37
N ALA A 554 25.12 12.50 11.62
CA ALA A 554 24.37 11.35 12.13
C ALA A 554 22.85 11.55 11.95
N LEU A 555 22.15 10.58 11.35
CA LEU A 555 20.69 10.56 11.31
C LEU A 555 20.17 9.64 12.43
N PRO A 556 19.60 10.20 13.52
CA PRO A 556 18.92 9.38 14.53
C PRO A 556 17.60 8.85 13.97
N VAL A 557 17.49 7.53 13.88
CA VAL A 557 16.27 6.83 13.46
C VAL A 557 15.68 6.10 14.66
N ALA A 558 14.57 6.62 15.17
CA ALA A 558 13.78 5.93 16.20
C ALA A 558 12.89 4.87 15.55
N ILE A 559 13.01 3.62 15.99
CA ILE A 559 12.24 2.46 15.52
C ILE A 559 11.49 1.84 16.69
N GLY A 560 10.16 1.79 16.60
CA GLY A 560 9.29 1.23 17.63
C GLY A 560 9.40 -0.30 17.77
N PRO A 561 8.81 -0.89 18.83
CA PRO A 561 8.78 -2.34 19.01
C PRO A 561 8.10 -3.05 17.84
N GLY A 562 8.76 -4.03 17.22
CA GLY A 562 8.22 -4.77 16.07
C GLY A 562 8.23 -4.01 14.74
N GLU A 563 8.67 -2.76 14.73
CA GLU A 563 8.73 -1.93 13.53
C GLU A 563 9.96 -2.28 12.68
N ALA A 564 9.85 -2.12 11.37
CA ALA A 564 10.98 -2.04 10.47
C ALA A 564 11.01 -0.69 9.74
N GLY A 565 12.14 0.02 9.83
CA GLY A 565 12.39 1.25 9.08
C GLY A 565 13.36 0.99 7.93
N VAL A 566 13.07 1.54 6.75
CA VAL A 566 13.95 1.48 5.59
C VAL A 566 14.45 2.87 5.29
N VAL A 567 15.75 3.09 5.45
CA VAL A 567 16.41 4.38 5.22
C VAL A 567 17.06 4.33 3.84
N THR A 568 16.48 5.01 2.86
CA THR A 568 17.07 5.21 1.54
C THR A 568 17.92 6.47 1.55
N LEU A 569 19.22 6.32 1.36
CA LEU A 569 20.19 7.40 1.21
C LEU A 569 20.47 7.60 -0.28
N HIS A 570 20.18 8.79 -0.78
CA HIS A 570 20.48 9.17 -2.16
C HIS A 570 21.88 9.76 -2.28
N ASP A 571 22.83 8.95 -2.78
CA ASP A 571 24.26 9.30 -2.90
C ASP A 571 24.52 10.46 -3.92
N GLN A 572 23.53 10.83 -4.75
CA GLN A 572 23.59 11.93 -5.73
C GLN A 572 22.33 12.79 -5.72
N TYR A 573 22.12 13.57 -4.65
CA TYR A 573 21.03 14.54 -4.60
C TYR A 573 21.49 15.93 -5.10
N ALA A 574 21.00 16.34 -6.27
CA ALA A 574 21.10 17.72 -6.77
C ALA A 574 19.68 18.25 -7.01
N GLU A 575 19.20 19.14 -6.14
CA GLU A 575 17.89 19.77 -6.28
C GLU A 575 17.99 21.10 -7.01
N THR A 576 17.06 21.35 -7.93
CA THR A 576 16.81 22.69 -8.49
C THR A 576 15.36 23.07 -8.21
N VAL A 577 15.14 23.97 -7.26
CA VAL A 577 13.79 24.44 -6.91
C VAL A 577 13.35 25.56 -7.87
N ARG A 578 12.14 25.45 -8.40
CA ARG A 578 11.47 26.46 -9.21
C ARG A 578 10.04 26.63 -8.70
N GLU A 579 9.72 27.83 -8.22
CA GLU A 579 8.34 28.17 -7.89
C GLU A 579 7.55 28.43 -9.17
N ALA A 580 6.33 27.91 -9.24
CA ALA A 580 5.38 28.17 -10.31
C ALA A 580 4.06 28.66 -9.71
N THR A 581 3.59 29.82 -10.18
CA THR A 581 2.30 30.37 -9.76
C THR A 581 1.18 29.83 -10.67
N VAL A 582 0.14 29.23 -10.08
CA VAL A 582 -1.09 28.86 -10.78
C VAL A 582 -2.12 29.98 -10.58
N GLY A 583 -2.75 30.45 -11.65
CA GLY A 583 -3.72 31.57 -11.60
C GLY A 583 -4.70 31.59 -12.77
N GLY A 584 -5.68 32.49 -12.70
CA GLY A 584 -6.68 32.75 -13.75
C GLY A 584 -6.92 34.26 -13.92
N SER A 585 -7.39 34.67 -15.10
CA SER A 585 -7.62 36.09 -15.44
C SER A 585 -9.11 36.43 -15.49
N VAL A 586 -9.50 37.55 -14.88
CA VAL A 586 -10.82 38.17 -15.10
C VAL A 586 -10.68 39.17 -16.28
N PRO A 587 -11.45 39.02 -17.38
CA PRO A 587 -11.42 39.98 -18.48
C PRO A 587 -11.96 41.36 -18.07
N ALA A 588 -11.33 42.44 -18.55
CA ALA A 588 -11.83 43.80 -18.38
C ALA A 588 -13.22 43.94 -19.01
N THR A 589 -14.23 44.22 -18.19
CA THR A 589 -15.64 44.29 -18.58
C THR A 589 -16.26 45.57 -18.06
N LEU A 590 -16.83 46.37 -18.96
CA LEU A 590 -17.80 47.42 -18.67
C LEU A 590 -19.08 47.13 -19.47
N SER A 591 -20.20 46.99 -18.80
CA SER A 591 -21.51 46.75 -19.42
C SER A 591 -22.57 47.64 -18.79
N LEU A 592 -23.37 48.29 -19.64
CA LEU A 592 -24.49 49.13 -19.26
C LEU A 592 -25.68 48.80 -20.15
N SER A 593 -26.81 48.42 -19.54
CA SER A 593 -28.09 48.27 -20.24
C SER A 593 -29.17 49.10 -19.55
N LEU A 594 -30.08 49.67 -20.33
CA LEU A 594 -31.23 50.44 -19.83
C LEU A 594 -32.52 49.67 -20.12
N GLU A 595 -33.48 49.73 -19.18
CA GLU A 595 -34.84 49.25 -19.39
C GLU A 595 -35.65 50.21 -20.29
N ALA A 596 -36.97 50.01 -20.37
CA ALA A 596 -37.86 50.83 -21.19
C ALA A 596 -37.72 52.34 -20.86
N PRO A 597 -37.80 53.24 -21.87
CA PRO A 597 -37.69 54.68 -21.65
C PRO A 597 -38.73 55.21 -20.65
N ALA A 598 -38.31 56.09 -19.75
CA ALA A 598 -39.21 56.72 -18.79
C ALA A 598 -40.16 57.72 -19.48
N SER A 599 -41.43 57.73 -19.08
CA SER A 599 -42.45 58.64 -19.63
C SER A 599 -43.11 59.45 -18.51
N PHE A 600 -43.21 60.77 -18.70
CA PHE A 600 -43.95 61.64 -17.78
C PHE A 600 -45.47 61.52 -17.99
N ALA A 601 -46.24 61.80 -16.94
CA ALA A 601 -47.66 62.10 -17.08
C ALA A 601 -47.88 63.41 -17.84
N SER A 602 -49.10 63.63 -18.35
CA SER A 602 -49.47 64.84 -19.10
C SER A 602 -49.16 66.13 -18.33
N PHE A 603 -48.44 67.06 -18.97
CA PHE A 603 -48.17 68.38 -18.41
C PHE A 603 -49.42 69.27 -18.43
N THR A 604 -49.67 70.00 -17.35
CA THR A 604 -50.87 70.80 -17.13
C THR A 604 -50.54 72.29 -17.32
N PRO A 605 -51.09 72.97 -18.35
CA PRO A 605 -50.84 74.39 -18.55
C PRO A 605 -51.34 75.25 -17.38
N GLY A 606 -50.61 76.33 -17.07
CA GLY A 606 -51.05 77.33 -16.08
C GLY A 606 -50.81 76.98 -14.61
N VAL A 607 -50.18 75.84 -14.31
CA VAL A 607 -49.99 75.34 -12.94
C VAL A 607 -48.50 75.11 -12.66
N HIS A 608 -48.00 75.67 -11.56
CA HIS A 608 -46.66 75.34 -11.08
C HIS A 608 -46.65 73.91 -10.52
N ARG A 609 -45.95 72.99 -11.17
CA ARG A 609 -45.91 71.57 -10.78
C ARG A 609 -44.61 70.88 -11.19
N SER A 610 -44.15 69.97 -10.32
CA SER A 610 -43.09 69.02 -10.62
C SER A 610 -43.67 67.70 -11.13
N TYR A 611 -43.13 67.21 -12.23
CA TYR A 611 -43.45 65.91 -12.81
C TYR A 611 -42.27 64.97 -12.61
N GLN A 612 -42.54 63.71 -12.25
CA GLN A 612 -41.50 62.70 -12.02
C GLN A 612 -41.80 61.42 -12.79
N THR A 613 -40.75 60.74 -13.22
CA THR A 613 -40.79 59.39 -13.84
C THR A 613 -39.44 58.71 -13.63
N SER A 614 -39.33 57.41 -13.92
CA SER A 614 -38.08 56.66 -13.73
C SER A 614 -37.92 55.51 -14.73
N THR A 615 -36.68 55.06 -14.90
CA THR A 615 -36.29 53.80 -15.55
C THR A 615 -35.19 53.13 -14.72
N THR A 616 -34.74 51.94 -15.13
CA THR A 616 -33.66 51.19 -14.45
C THR A 616 -32.51 50.98 -15.42
N ALA A 617 -31.28 51.04 -14.91
CA ALA A 617 -30.08 50.56 -15.60
C ALA A 617 -29.49 49.34 -14.89
N ALA A 618 -28.88 48.43 -15.63
CA ALA A 618 -28.03 47.38 -15.08
C ALA A 618 -26.57 47.68 -15.43
N VAL A 619 -25.70 47.67 -14.41
CA VAL A 619 -24.27 48.00 -14.51
C VAL A 619 -23.41 46.80 -14.12
N THR A 620 -22.43 46.47 -14.95
CA THR A 620 -21.33 45.53 -14.61
C THR A 620 -19.99 46.18 -14.90
N SER A 621 -19.08 46.17 -13.93
CA SER A 621 -17.69 46.62 -14.04
C SER A 621 -16.76 45.66 -13.30
N THR A 622 -15.71 45.20 -13.98
CA THR A 622 -14.59 44.49 -13.32
C THR A 622 -13.41 45.40 -12.97
N ALA A 623 -13.52 46.69 -13.30
CA ALA A 623 -12.48 47.69 -13.09
C ALA A 623 -12.41 48.13 -11.61
N GLY A 624 -11.29 48.75 -11.22
CA GLY A 624 -11.10 49.28 -9.86
C GLY A 624 -12.05 50.43 -9.52
N ASP A 625 -12.49 51.16 -10.53
CA ASP A 625 -13.52 52.20 -10.45
C ASP A 625 -14.48 52.13 -11.65
N ALA A 626 -15.65 52.75 -11.51
CA ALA A 626 -16.50 53.10 -12.65
C ALA A 626 -17.38 54.30 -12.33
N THR A 627 -17.80 55.06 -13.33
CA THR A 627 -18.74 56.18 -13.19
C THR A 627 -19.83 56.08 -14.25
N LEU A 628 -21.09 56.06 -13.80
CA LEU A 628 -22.28 56.22 -14.62
C LEU A 628 -22.62 57.72 -14.73
N SER A 629 -22.73 58.22 -15.95
CA SER A 629 -23.07 59.61 -16.26
C SER A 629 -24.16 59.70 -17.33
N VAL A 630 -24.81 60.86 -17.42
CA VAL A 630 -25.84 61.16 -18.42
C VAL A 630 -25.57 62.50 -19.11
N ALA A 631 -25.81 62.58 -20.41
CA ALA A 631 -25.70 63.83 -21.18
C ALA A 631 -26.84 63.97 -22.19
N ASP A 632 -27.21 65.21 -22.51
CA ASP A 632 -28.04 65.53 -23.67
C ASP A 632 -27.12 65.86 -24.86
N PRO A 633 -27.06 65.02 -25.91
CA PRO A 633 -26.23 65.28 -27.08
C PRO A 633 -26.82 66.36 -28.02
N SER A 634 -28.07 66.78 -27.81
CA SER A 634 -28.76 67.72 -28.68
C SER A 634 -28.16 69.12 -28.61
N GLN A 635 -27.85 69.70 -29.77
CA GLN A 635 -27.50 71.12 -29.90
C GLN A 635 -28.72 72.04 -29.79
N ALA A 636 -29.92 71.51 -30.03
CA ALA A 636 -31.17 72.25 -29.89
C ALA A 636 -31.66 72.21 -28.43
N ALA A 637 -31.60 73.36 -27.76
CA ALA A 637 -31.97 73.57 -26.36
C ALA A 637 -31.43 72.48 -25.42
N PRO A 638 -30.10 72.38 -25.24
CA PRO A 638 -29.49 71.32 -24.46
C PRO A 638 -30.03 71.30 -23.02
N GLY A 639 -30.22 70.09 -22.51
CA GLY A 639 -30.70 69.82 -21.16
C GLY A 639 -32.20 70.03 -20.95
N ARG A 640 -32.97 70.47 -21.96
CA ARG A 640 -34.37 70.91 -21.80
C ARG A 640 -35.32 70.11 -22.67
N LEU A 641 -36.42 69.57 -22.15
CA LEU A 641 -37.41 68.87 -23.00
C LEU A 641 -37.94 69.81 -24.10
N VAL A 642 -38.09 69.29 -25.33
CA VAL A 642 -38.49 70.07 -26.51
C VAL A 642 -39.74 69.51 -27.18
N ASN A 643 -40.59 70.40 -27.70
CA ASN A 643 -41.73 70.12 -28.57
C ASN A 643 -41.56 70.92 -29.88
N GLY A 644 -40.92 70.30 -30.88
CA GLY A 644 -40.50 70.99 -32.11
C GLY A 644 -39.49 72.11 -31.79
N PRO A 645 -39.70 73.36 -32.26
CA PRO A 645 -38.79 74.47 -31.97
C PRO A 645 -38.93 75.05 -30.55
N PHE A 646 -39.87 74.55 -29.74
CA PHE A 646 -40.15 75.07 -28.40
C PHE A 646 -39.46 74.22 -27.33
N ALA A 647 -38.91 74.85 -26.30
CA ALA A 647 -38.22 74.18 -25.19
C ALA A 647 -38.78 74.64 -23.84
N LEU A 648 -38.73 73.75 -22.83
CA LEU A 648 -39.06 74.12 -21.46
C LEU A 648 -37.97 75.02 -20.82
N ARG A 649 -38.40 75.90 -19.92
CA ARG A 649 -37.59 76.90 -19.21
C ARG A 649 -36.71 76.32 -18.13
N GLN A 650 -37.03 75.16 -17.59
CA GLN A 650 -36.17 74.48 -16.62
C GLN A 650 -35.52 73.25 -17.27
N PRO A 651 -34.20 73.04 -17.10
CA PRO A 651 -33.56 71.80 -17.51
C PRO A 651 -34.21 70.59 -16.83
N LEU A 652 -34.25 69.48 -17.54
CA LEU A 652 -34.62 68.19 -17.00
C LEU A 652 -33.61 67.81 -15.92
N GLN A 653 -34.08 67.36 -14.77
CA GLN A 653 -33.22 66.92 -13.67
C GLN A 653 -33.17 65.40 -13.61
N VAL A 654 -32.00 64.85 -13.29
CA VAL A 654 -31.74 63.40 -13.25
C VAL A 654 -31.02 63.05 -11.95
N ARG A 655 -31.29 61.86 -11.40
CA ARG A 655 -30.50 61.22 -10.34
C ARG A 655 -30.41 59.72 -10.56
N ALA A 656 -29.39 59.10 -9.99
CA ALA A 656 -29.32 57.66 -9.76
C ALA A 656 -29.59 57.34 -8.27
N ASN A 657 -30.35 56.27 -8.03
CA ASN A 657 -30.70 55.76 -6.70
C ASN A 657 -31.19 56.87 -5.75
N SER A 658 -30.63 56.95 -4.55
CA SER A 658 -30.92 57.97 -3.54
C SER A 658 -30.10 59.26 -3.70
N GLY A 659 -29.34 59.41 -4.78
CA GLY A 659 -28.55 60.60 -5.08
C GLY A 659 -29.39 61.87 -5.24
N PRO A 660 -28.77 63.06 -5.17
CA PRO A 660 -29.48 64.32 -5.38
C PRO A 660 -29.96 64.46 -6.83
N LEU A 661 -31.16 65.01 -7.02
CA LEU A 661 -31.62 65.46 -8.34
C LEU A 661 -30.78 66.66 -8.77
N ALA A 662 -30.13 66.54 -9.93
CA ALA A 662 -29.32 67.60 -10.52
C ALA A 662 -29.80 67.91 -11.96
N PRO A 663 -29.81 69.18 -12.38
CA PRO A 663 -30.19 69.54 -13.74
C PRO A 663 -29.17 69.01 -14.76
N LEU A 664 -29.65 68.56 -15.92
CA LEU A 664 -28.79 68.34 -17.07
C LEU A 664 -28.07 69.62 -17.46
N SER A 665 -26.85 69.47 -17.96
CA SER A 665 -26.09 70.60 -18.51
C SER A 665 -26.85 71.27 -19.64
N THR A 666 -26.78 72.60 -19.69
CA THR A 666 -27.26 73.39 -20.83
C THR A 666 -26.22 73.50 -21.94
N GLU A 667 -25.08 72.83 -21.79
CA GLU A 667 -24.08 72.63 -22.84
C GLU A 667 -24.22 71.21 -23.42
N ALA A 668 -24.31 71.11 -24.74
CA ALA A 668 -24.52 69.84 -25.41
C ALA A 668 -23.37 68.86 -25.14
N SER A 669 -23.70 67.59 -24.87
CA SER A 669 -22.78 66.49 -24.55
C SER A 669 -21.94 66.66 -23.28
N SER A 670 -22.14 67.72 -22.48
CA SER A 670 -21.49 67.85 -21.17
C SER A 670 -22.13 66.87 -20.17
N PRO A 671 -21.37 65.90 -19.61
CA PRO A 671 -21.94 64.86 -18.77
C PRO A 671 -22.26 65.36 -17.35
N LEU A 672 -23.38 64.88 -16.83
CA LEU A 672 -23.74 64.90 -15.42
C LEU A 672 -23.39 63.53 -14.81
N ALA A 673 -22.47 63.50 -13.85
CA ALA A 673 -22.16 62.28 -13.11
C ALA A 673 -23.34 61.89 -12.20
N LEU A 674 -23.76 60.62 -12.25
CA LEU A 674 -24.91 60.11 -11.51
C LEU A 674 -24.52 59.17 -10.37
N LEU A 675 -23.58 58.26 -10.61
CA LEU A 675 -23.14 57.25 -9.64
C LEU A 675 -21.68 56.87 -9.89
N THR A 676 -20.91 56.73 -8.80
CA THR A 676 -19.50 56.29 -8.84
C THR A 676 -19.36 54.98 -8.06
N TYR A 677 -18.64 54.04 -8.65
CA TYR A 677 -18.22 52.77 -8.08
C TYR A 677 -16.74 52.86 -7.70
N THR A 678 -16.40 52.47 -6.49
CA THR A 678 -15.01 52.40 -5.98
C THR A 678 -14.47 50.97 -5.92
N ALA A 679 -15.20 50.01 -6.50
CA ALA A 679 -14.87 48.61 -6.57
C ALA A 679 -15.67 47.95 -7.72
N PRO A 680 -15.26 46.75 -8.18
CA PRO A 680 -16.04 45.97 -9.15
C PRO A 680 -17.51 45.79 -8.72
N ALA A 681 -18.41 45.88 -9.69
CA ALA A 681 -19.85 45.71 -9.51
C ALA A 681 -20.38 44.72 -10.55
N THR A 682 -21.30 43.83 -10.17
CA THR A 682 -21.89 42.84 -11.07
C THR A 682 -23.40 42.95 -11.04
N SER A 683 -24.01 43.18 -12.20
CA SER A 683 -25.46 43.30 -12.38
C SER A 683 -26.12 44.25 -11.38
N ASP A 684 -25.46 45.36 -11.05
CA ASP A 684 -26.00 46.35 -10.13
C ASP A 684 -27.18 47.08 -10.76
N ALA A 685 -28.33 47.05 -10.10
CA ALA A 685 -29.57 47.65 -10.58
C ALA A 685 -29.66 49.10 -10.10
N VAL A 686 -29.49 50.05 -11.02
CA VAL A 686 -29.48 51.49 -10.75
C VAL A 686 -30.81 52.10 -11.15
N ALA A 687 -31.57 52.61 -10.18
CA ALA A 687 -32.80 53.33 -10.44
C ALA A 687 -32.49 54.76 -10.92
N ILE A 688 -32.91 55.12 -12.14
CA ILE A 688 -32.69 56.44 -12.72
C ILE A 688 -34.01 57.21 -12.70
N ALA A 689 -34.06 58.27 -11.90
CA ALA A 689 -35.25 59.11 -11.76
C ALA A 689 -35.07 60.45 -12.47
N PHE A 690 -36.14 60.91 -13.11
CA PHE A 690 -36.22 62.17 -13.83
C PHE A 690 -37.23 63.10 -13.15
N ARG A 691 -36.93 64.40 -13.09
CA ARG A 691 -37.88 65.44 -12.68
C ARG A 691 -37.90 66.59 -13.68
N GLN A 692 -39.10 66.98 -14.09
CA GLN A 692 -39.32 68.21 -14.85
C GLN A 692 -40.18 69.16 -14.01
N ASP A 693 -39.63 70.33 -13.68
CA ASP A 693 -40.37 71.41 -13.06
C ASP A 693 -40.93 72.34 -14.15
N ILE A 694 -42.19 72.74 -14.02
CA ILE A 694 -42.90 73.64 -14.95
C ILE A 694 -43.53 74.76 -14.13
N GLU A 695 -43.31 76.02 -14.53
CA GLU A 695 -43.82 77.19 -13.83
C GLU A 695 -45.26 77.53 -14.26
N SER A 696 -46.04 78.18 -13.38
CA SER A 696 -47.45 78.53 -13.67
C SER A 696 -47.63 79.47 -14.87
N ASN A 697 -46.60 80.24 -15.25
CA ASN A 697 -46.60 81.15 -16.39
C ASN A 697 -45.78 80.62 -17.59
N GLU A 698 -45.44 79.33 -17.61
CA GLU A 698 -44.73 78.70 -18.71
C GLU A 698 -45.70 78.30 -19.84
N ALA A 699 -45.42 78.75 -21.06
CA ALA A 699 -46.27 78.47 -22.21
C ALA A 699 -46.04 77.04 -22.72
N LEU A 700 -47.06 76.18 -22.62
CA LEU A 700 -47.00 74.81 -23.13
C LEU A 700 -47.70 74.70 -24.48
N ARG A 701 -47.00 74.16 -25.48
CA ARG A 701 -47.55 73.82 -26.79
C ARG A 701 -48.15 72.41 -26.76
N THR A 702 -49.32 72.22 -27.38
CA THR A 702 -49.89 70.89 -27.60
C THR A 702 -48.91 69.98 -28.33
N GLY A 703 -48.71 68.77 -27.82
CA GLY A 703 -47.78 67.78 -28.37
C GLY A 703 -46.85 67.21 -27.30
N ILE A 704 -45.82 66.49 -27.73
CA ILE A 704 -44.89 65.79 -26.84
C ILE A 704 -43.66 66.67 -26.62
N TYR A 705 -43.33 66.88 -25.35
CA TYR A 705 -42.03 67.41 -24.94
C TYR A 705 -41.11 66.22 -24.59
N ALA A 706 -40.06 66.00 -25.38
CA ALA A 706 -39.17 64.86 -25.20
C ALA A 706 -37.69 65.25 -25.39
N LYS A 707 -36.80 64.36 -24.94
CA LYS A 707 -35.36 64.43 -25.22
C LYS A 707 -34.76 63.01 -25.23
N THR A 708 -33.78 62.79 -26.09
CA THR A 708 -32.93 61.59 -26.07
C THR A 708 -31.68 61.88 -25.26
N LEU A 709 -31.37 61.03 -24.28
CA LEU A 709 -30.20 61.16 -23.42
C LEU A 709 -29.20 60.04 -23.69
N THR A 710 -27.91 60.33 -23.53
CA THR A 710 -26.83 59.35 -23.62
C THR A 710 -26.35 59.03 -22.22
N PHE A 711 -26.41 57.76 -21.83
CA PHE A 711 -25.83 57.27 -20.59
C PHE A 711 -24.48 56.60 -20.88
N THR A 712 -23.47 56.95 -20.09
CA THR A 712 -22.11 56.45 -20.26
C THR A 712 -21.63 55.83 -18.97
N LEU A 713 -21.18 54.57 -19.04
CA LEU A 713 -20.38 53.93 -18.00
C LEU A 713 -18.91 54.02 -18.41
N SER A 714 -18.06 54.57 -17.55
CA SER A 714 -16.64 54.81 -17.83
C SER A 714 -15.77 54.45 -16.63
N THR A 715 -14.51 54.13 -16.86
CA THR A 715 -13.50 53.85 -15.82
C THR A 715 -12.23 54.63 -16.10
N THR A 716 -11.51 55.03 -15.06
CA THR A 716 -10.15 55.54 -15.13
C THR A 716 -9.11 54.52 -14.69
N THR A 717 -9.54 53.38 -14.15
CA THR A 717 -8.68 52.26 -13.69
C THR A 717 -9.17 50.91 -14.27
N PRO A 718 -9.06 50.71 -15.60
CA PRO A 718 -9.62 49.55 -16.32
C PRO A 718 -9.02 48.19 -15.98
#